data_AF-A0A1H7QFY7-F1
#
_entry.id   AF-A0A1H7QFY7-F1
#
_cell.length_a   1.000
_cell.length_b   1.000
_cell.length_c   1.000
_cell.angle_alpha   90.00
_cell.angle_beta   90.00
_cell.angle_gamma   90.00
#
_symmetry.space_group_name_H-M   'P 1'
#
loop_
_entity.id
_entity.type
_entity.pdbx_description
1 polymer ?
#
loop_
_entity_poly.entity_id
_entity_poly.type
_entity_poly.pdbx_seq_one_letter_code
_entity_poly.pdbx_strand_id
1 'polypeptide(L)'
;MFWRKTVFLLIPVLVLSLTGCLGGGSSSSSDGSAWVEVSGLVTDPPIEGAAVRLVDAQGDALSTVEQTDDQGLFTLMIESDQAGEAHRIEARGGVDVRTGHVLGNLTLSAPHDGSGERAVVSPLTTLVDRRMQEIGMSREQAVGHVAERLALDEASVMADPAEDAAAQRASLLITEILMALEGQDDRWERLESEIRSMSPGRLNQAASTLALDQQLPHASQTRLTKIAEQAETLLDLDPAESNAEGMIKAQGLASLRSGLEGYFELAGKEVNPDHVDPLSRALWEGMGERSVPAGSSALLNIARYVFQVHAMPEDLLDPEANLPLADIRHDLILRDLAAQRVIDHTIPLARGETLGMDNDARAAYFFRSDLSPTHQTERLFVGVLDDGALDPMYRANARNLAAAGLLQEAELTLQASIFQPTERALAQQQVARALRGANDPDQAVEYWMASIDTYETALREGKGISNLDGDDASFFQSLNSDLLSAGYRDEADQALLAVREFIDSQQGEPYTTAFGRILVALRNGTSAAVEAAEEAGLSGSAHNDALNAVGFFQEVTLGAGQQYRDGQPLDGRCEAMKTLMVTTYADFYRRLGDDEGMERAIGDFRRLATTDCNLTYGATMSPRMAPIYGELGDIDTYLAWIENHVRPINDRNADAAQDNAVLYQAVDRALAGEVQEAIEHVATQADTAQDAITQLTQVGTGSRDAGTPHLAVLLWRQGANEEAWDVMNAAWELAMSDEYVEQRSSGRNFVDQGCRKVALILDRMERPALARERMQACREHAESVFDAASPTDDRLWIAKSMAEGYQQLAMSGNAELIDRFQALGGVLSDPVDRIRHLMEVALLRSSGGDPARALNTLDDAVRELGQIATPSSDQAVINQALDLASYIRSGSVRNSLTGSFVQVAEDLRRAITDSDWADVTQQEQVNLARDRVRMLVEGDDALPGTWPGSLAMIDALAASNDRTTQTHSAVRWLASARGYDLARTIALDIEETPERHRQLLNIANAMNDADDFPGMALARFDFDGDGRPDFFSPGSSEAERAVSALTLDDDIDGDGILDTEDRTPYCVGCDA
;
A
#
# COMPACT_ATOMS: atom_id res chain seq x y z
N MET A 1 50.54 -30.87 20.53
CA MET A 1 50.51 -32.15 21.27
C MET A 1 49.08 -32.69 21.13
N PHE A 2 48.87 -33.80 20.40
CA PHE A 2 47.63 -34.60 20.20
C PHE A 2 46.28 -33.86 19.89
N TRP A 3 45.64 -34.03 18.71
CA TRP A 3 44.80 -35.18 18.23
C TRP A 3 43.42 -35.27 18.94
N ARG A 4 42.27 -35.65 18.31
CA ARG A 4 41.87 -36.15 16.96
C ARG A 4 40.30 -36.11 16.85
N LYS A 5 39.54 -36.49 15.81
CA LYS A 5 39.74 -37.18 14.50
C LYS A 5 38.56 -36.92 13.51
N THR A 6 38.87 -36.85 12.21
CA THR A 6 37.96 -36.93 11.03
C THR A 6 37.29 -38.30 10.80
N VAL A 7 36.12 -38.33 10.14
CA VAL A 7 35.59 -39.49 9.39
C VAL A 7 34.98 -39.02 8.06
N PHE A 8 35.41 -39.62 6.95
CA PHE A 8 34.85 -39.50 5.59
C PHE A 8 33.60 -40.39 5.44
N LEU A 9 32.69 -40.04 4.53
CA LEU A 9 31.69 -40.97 4.00
C LEU A 9 31.62 -40.86 2.47
N LEU A 10 32.06 -41.93 1.80
CA LEU A 10 31.94 -42.15 0.35
C LEU A 10 30.57 -42.80 0.07
N ILE A 11 29.90 -42.39 -1.01
CA ILE A 11 28.76 -43.12 -1.60
C ILE A 11 29.10 -43.40 -3.08
N PRO A 12 28.84 -44.61 -3.63
CA PRO A 12 29.56 -45.11 -4.80
C PRO A 12 28.81 -45.01 -6.13
N VAL A 13 29.60 -44.97 -7.21
CA VAL A 13 29.16 -45.25 -8.59
C VAL A 13 28.60 -46.67 -8.68
N LEU A 14 27.43 -46.84 -9.32
CA LEU A 14 26.88 -48.16 -9.65
C LEU A 14 26.40 -48.22 -11.11
N VAL A 15 27.24 -48.79 -11.97
CA VAL A 15 26.87 -49.15 -13.35
C VAL A 15 26.35 -50.58 -13.36
N LEU A 16 25.16 -50.83 -13.93
CA LEU A 16 24.70 -52.18 -14.24
C LEU A 16 23.68 -52.20 -15.39
N SER A 17 24.16 -52.53 -16.58
CA SER A 17 23.35 -52.87 -17.75
C SER A 17 22.86 -54.32 -17.69
N LEU A 18 21.59 -54.61 -18.01
CA LEU A 18 21.14 -55.95 -18.36
C LEU A 18 19.90 -55.95 -19.26
N THR A 19 20.00 -56.61 -20.42
CA THR A 19 18.87 -56.96 -21.30
C THR A 19 18.28 -58.32 -20.93
N GLY A 20 16.95 -58.49 -20.96
CA GLY A 20 16.33 -59.82 -20.89
C GLY A 20 14.80 -59.83 -20.80
N CYS A 21 14.12 -60.23 -21.87
CA CYS A 21 12.65 -60.38 -21.90
C CYS A 21 12.17 -61.60 -21.09
N LEU A 22 11.01 -61.49 -20.42
CA LEU A 22 9.93 -62.50 -20.48
C LEU A 22 8.65 -62.02 -19.79
N GLY A 23 7.51 -62.27 -20.45
CA GLY A 23 6.25 -61.57 -20.20
C GLY A 23 5.50 -61.90 -18.92
N GLY A 24 4.70 -60.91 -18.50
CA GLY A 24 3.67 -61.00 -17.46
C GLY A 24 2.59 -59.95 -17.75
N GLY A 25 1.55 -60.33 -18.50
CA GLY A 25 0.52 -59.39 -18.92
C GLY A 25 -0.40 -58.97 -17.77
N SER A 26 -0.46 -57.67 -17.49
CA SER A 26 -1.51 -57.03 -16.70
C SER A 26 -2.02 -55.82 -17.48
N SER A 27 -3.28 -55.86 -17.90
CA SER A 27 -3.94 -54.73 -18.55
C SER A 27 -4.50 -53.79 -17.49
N SER A 28 -3.76 -52.71 -17.23
CA SER A 28 -4.26 -51.54 -16.52
C SER A 28 -3.96 -50.32 -17.37
N SER A 29 -4.99 -49.83 -18.06
CA SER A 29 -4.99 -48.57 -18.78
C SER A 29 -4.90 -47.42 -17.76
N SER A 30 -3.69 -46.93 -17.52
CA SER A 30 -3.45 -45.59 -17.01
C SER A 30 -2.98 -44.74 -18.17
N ASP A 31 -3.86 -43.90 -18.71
CA ASP A 31 -3.44 -42.73 -19.46
C ASP A 31 -2.74 -41.80 -18.45
N GLY A 32 -1.42 -41.92 -18.35
CA GLY A 32 -0.59 -40.85 -17.83
C GLY A 32 -0.23 -39.98 -19.03
N SER A 33 -0.45 -38.67 -18.93
CA SER A 33 0.09 -37.74 -19.91
C SER A 33 1.58 -37.98 -20.04
N ALA A 34 2.04 -38.26 -21.26
CA ALA A 34 3.46 -38.29 -21.53
C ALA A 34 3.94 -36.84 -21.52
N TRP A 35 5.03 -36.55 -20.84
CA TRP A 35 5.62 -35.21 -20.82
C TRP A 35 6.79 -35.18 -21.80
N VAL A 36 6.93 -34.05 -22.51
CA VAL A 36 8.05 -33.76 -23.40
C VAL A 36 8.94 -32.72 -22.74
N GLU A 37 10.25 -32.94 -22.82
CA GLU A 37 11.28 -32.06 -22.30
C GLU A 37 11.73 -31.09 -23.40
N VAL A 38 11.71 -29.78 -23.13
CA VAL A 38 12.22 -28.74 -24.03
C VAL A 38 13.33 -28.00 -23.29
N SER A 39 14.57 -28.06 -23.79
CA SER A 39 15.72 -27.38 -23.17
C SER A 39 16.32 -26.31 -24.07
N GLY A 40 16.89 -25.29 -23.45
CA GLY A 40 17.44 -24.13 -24.14
C GLY A 40 18.47 -23.36 -23.34
N LEU A 41 18.85 -22.21 -23.90
CA LEU A 41 19.80 -21.24 -23.37
C LEU A 41 19.21 -19.84 -23.57
N VAL A 42 19.22 -19.00 -22.53
CA VAL A 42 18.97 -17.55 -22.62
C VAL A 42 20.30 -16.83 -22.54
N THR A 43 20.66 -16.08 -23.58
CA THR A 43 22.01 -15.55 -23.78
C THR A 43 22.01 -14.17 -24.44
N ASP A 44 22.52 -13.20 -23.70
CA ASP A 44 23.34 -12.09 -24.18
C ASP A 44 24.27 -11.62 -23.05
N PRO A 45 25.54 -12.06 -23.04
CA PRO A 45 26.03 -13.33 -22.44
C PRO A 45 25.05 -14.12 -21.50
N PRO A 46 25.45 -15.21 -20.80
CA PRO A 46 24.51 -15.99 -20.00
C PRO A 46 23.64 -15.18 -19.02
N ILE A 47 22.31 -15.30 -19.15
CA ILE A 47 21.33 -14.58 -18.34
C ILE A 47 20.79 -15.50 -17.24
N GLU A 48 21.16 -15.23 -15.99
CA GLU A 48 20.74 -16.00 -14.80
C GLU A 48 19.37 -15.54 -14.28
N GLY A 49 18.54 -16.49 -13.83
CA GLY A 49 17.26 -16.21 -13.16
C GLY A 49 16.13 -15.68 -14.06
N ALA A 50 16.29 -15.68 -15.39
CA ALA A 50 15.24 -15.29 -16.32
C ALA A 50 14.05 -16.26 -16.23
N ALA A 51 12.83 -15.73 -16.19
CA ALA A 51 11.61 -16.52 -16.16
C ALA A 51 11.27 -17.00 -17.58
N VAL A 52 11.40 -18.31 -17.83
CA VAL A 52 11.22 -18.93 -19.15
C VAL A 52 9.92 -19.73 -19.21
N ARG A 53 9.19 -19.60 -20.31
CA ARG A 53 7.99 -20.40 -20.61
C ARG A 53 7.84 -20.71 -22.09
N LEU A 54 7.08 -21.76 -22.39
CA LEU A 54 6.63 -22.09 -23.73
C LEU A 54 5.22 -21.52 -23.94
N VAL A 55 4.96 -20.94 -25.10
CA VAL A 55 3.65 -20.34 -25.43
C VAL A 55 3.20 -20.71 -26.84
N ASP A 56 1.90 -20.65 -27.07
CA ASP A 56 1.28 -20.91 -28.37
C ASP A 56 1.32 -19.68 -29.31
N ALA A 57 0.58 -19.75 -30.42
CA ALA A 57 0.46 -18.68 -31.40
C ALA A 57 -0.44 -17.51 -30.94
N GLN A 58 -1.18 -17.66 -29.84
CA GLN A 58 -2.00 -16.64 -29.20
C GLN A 58 -1.19 -15.93 -28.08
N GLY A 59 -0.15 -16.59 -27.56
CA GLY A 59 0.64 -16.15 -26.40
C GLY A 59 0.21 -16.80 -25.09
N ASP A 60 -0.71 -17.76 -25.13
CA ASP A 60 -1.15 -18.51 -23.96
C ASP A 60 -0.04 -19.49 -23.51
N ALA A 61 0.16 -19.61 -22.20
CA ALA A 61 1.23 -20.43 -21.63
C ALA A 61 0.91 -21.92 -21.69
N LEU A 62 1.84 -22.70 -22.26
CA LEU A 62 1.75 -24.16 -22.42
C LEU A 62 2.67 -24.93 -21.46
N SER A 63 3.49 -24.24 -20.68
CA SER A 63 4.38 -24.83 -19.67
C SER A 63 4.25 -24.11 -18.33
N THR A 64 4.75 -24.73 -17.26
CA THR A 64 5.16 -23.98 -16.08
C THR A 64 6.25 -22.96 -16.43
N VAL A 65 6.35 -21.91 -15.64
CA VAL A 65 7.49 -20.98 -15.67
C VAL A 65 8.63 -21.62 -14.91
N GLU A 66 9.81 -21.70 -15.54
CA GLU A 66 11.06 -22.14 -14.93
C GLU A 66 12.08 -21.00 -14.95
N GLN A 67 13.11 -21.06 -14.10
CA GLN A 67 14.20 -20.07 -14.13
C GLN A 67 15.48 -20.62 -14.78
N THR A 68 16.23 -19.75 -15.43
CA THR A 68 17.58 -20.09 -15.92
C THR A 68 18.61 -20.20 -14.80
N ASP A 69 19.59 -21.09 -14.99
CA ASP A 69 20.77 -21.22 -14.11
C ASP A 69 21.86 -20.16 -14.40
N ASP A 70 23.00 -20.25 -13.70
CA ASP A 70 24.15 -19.35 -13.84
C ASP A 70 24.87 -19.45 -15.21
N GLN A 71 24.47 -20.42 -16.06
CA GLN A 71 24.88 -20.56 -17.45
C GLN A 71 23.77 -20.18 -18.44
N GLY A 72 22.65 -19.62 -17.96
CA GLY A 72 21.49 -19.27 -18.78
C GLY A 72 20.67 -20.47 -19.25
N LEU A 73 20.94 -21.69 -18.76
CA LEU A 73 20.28 -22.91 -19.23
C LEU A 73 18.92 -23.09 -18.55
N PHE A 74 17.96 -23.63 -19.29
CA PHE A 74 16.64 -24.00 -18.77
C PHE A 74 16.15 -25.33 -19.35
N THR A 75 15.21 -25.96 -18.63
CA THR A 75 14.46 -27.14 -19.08
C THR A 75 12.99 -26.97 -18.71
N LEU A 76 12.10 -26.93 -19.70
CA LEU A 76 10.65 -26.90 -19.54
C LEU A 76 10.05 -28.30 -19.72
N MET A 77 8.94 -28.55 -19.03
CA MET A 77 8.12 -29.75 -19.17
C MET A 77 6.74 -29.37 -19.72
N ILE A 78 6.31 -30.03 -20.80
CA ILE A 78 5.01 -29.83 -21.45
C ILE A 78 4.27 -31.15 -21.67
N GLU A 79 2.93 -31.15 -21.59
CA GLU A 79 2.13 -32.33 -21.92
C GLU A 79 2.19 -32.64 -23.43
N SER A 80 2.34 -33.93 -23.78
CA SER A 80 2.66 -34.38 -25.14
C SER A 80 1.61 -34.06 -26.21
N ASP A 81 0.39 -33.74 -25.81
CA ASP A 81 -0.69 -33.26 -26.67
C ASP A 81 -0.58 -31.75 -26.95
N GLN A 82 -0.14 -30.94 -25.98
CA GLN A 82 0.14 -29.51 -26.16
C GLN A 82 1.49 -29.24 -26.85
N ALA A 83 2.44 -30.18 -26.83
CA ALA A 83 3.74 -30.04 -27.47
C ALA A 83 3.70 -29.75 -28.99
N GLY A 84 2.56 -30.03 -29.66
CA GLY A 84 2.33 -29.67 -31.07
C GLY A 84 1.76 -28.27 -31.31
N GLU A 85 1.37 -27.56 -30.24
CA GLU A 85 0.77 -26.21 -30.27
C GLU A 85 1.81 -25.12 -29.94
N ALA A 86 2.96 -25.52 -29.38
CA ALA A 86 4.09 -24.67 -29.04
C ALA A 86 4.63 -23.88 -30.24
N HIS A 87 4.64 -22.55 -30.13
CA HIS A 87 5.03 -21.66 -31.22
C HIS A 87 6.32 -20.88 -30.95
N ARG A 88 6.54 -20.42 -29.72
CA ARG A 88 7.77 -19.74 -29.31
C ARG A 88 8.13 -20.06 -27.87
N ILE A 89 9.38 -19.79 -27.53
CA ILE A 89 9.87 -19.71 -26.15
C ILE A 89 10.00 -18.23 -25.80
N GLU A 90 9.53 -17.86 -24.62
CA GLU A 90 9.72 -16.53 -24.04
C GLU A 90 10.60 -16.64 -22.81
N ALA A 91 11.57 -15.73 -22.66
CA ALA A 91 12.34 -15.52 -21.45
C ALA A 91 12.19 -14.07 -21.02
N ARG A 92 11.90 -13.84 -19.73
CA ARG A 92 11.67 -12.49 -19.20
C ARG A 92 12.61 -12.18 -18.04
N GLY A 93 13.24 -11.00 -18.10
CA GLY A 93 14.13 -10.52 -17.04
C GLY A 93 15.37 -11.38 -16.87
N GLY A 94 15.79 -11.57 -15.62
CA GLY A 94 17.10 -12.15 -15.28
C GLY A 94 18.23 -11.12 -15.28
N VAL A 95 19.46 -11.59 -15.12
CA VAL A 95 20.68 -10.75 -15.09
C VAL A 95 21.77 -11.37 -15.96
N ASP A 96 22.37 -10.57 -16.84
CA ASP A 96 23.60 -10.97 -17.53
C ASP A 96 24.77 -11.03 -16.52
N VAL A 97 25.28 -12.24 -16.30
CA VAL A 97 26.35 -12.52 -15.32
C VAL A 97 27.72 -11.98 -15.72
N ARG A 98 27.87 -11.41 -16.92
CA ARG A 98 29.11 -10.81 -17.45
C ARG A 98 29.07 -9.29 -17.49
N THR A 99 27.97 -8.65 -17.93
CA THR A 99 27.86 -7.17 -17.95
C THR A 99 27.24 -6.57 -16.69
N GLY A 100 26.48 -7.35 -15.93
CA GLY A 100 25.75 -6.88 -14.75
C GLY A 100 24.42 -6.19 -15.07
N HIS A 101 23.96 -6.20 -16.33
CA HIS A 101 22.64 -5.68 -16.69
C HIS A 101 21.51 -6.51 -16.10
N VAL A 102 20.54 -5.83 -15.50
CA VAL A 102 19.29 -6.43 -15.00
C VAL A 102 18.21 -6.20 -16.05
N LEU A 103 17.68 -7.26 -16.65
CA LEU A 103 16.81 -7.14 -17.83
C LEU A 103 15.37 -6.72 -17.50
N GLY A 104 14.98 -6.66 -16.22
CA GLY A 104 13.66 -6.15 -15.79
C GLY A 104 12.48 -6.90 -16.42
N ASN A 105 11.55 -6.17 -17.05
CA ASN A 105 10.46 -6.77 -17.83
C ASN A 105 10.84 -7.15 -19.27
N LEU A 106 12.09 -6.96 -19.72
CA LEU A 106 12.49 -7.23 -21.10
C LEU A 106 12.21 -8.69 -21.43
N THR A 107 11.32 -8.89 -22.41
CA THR A 107 11.05 -10.21 -22.97
C THR A 107 11.99 -10.43 -24.15
N LEU A 108 12.80 -11.47 -24.05
CA LEU A 108 13.50 -12.10 -25.16
C LEU A 108 12.66 -13.29 -25.65
N SER A 109 12.72 -13.61 -26.94
CA SER A 109 12.00 -14.75 -27.50
C SER A 109 12.77 -15.48 -28.60
N ALA A 110 12.32 -16.70 -28.91
CA ALA A 110 12.81 -17.47 -30.04
C ALA A 110 11.69 -18.34 -30.63
N PRO A 111 11.61 -18.48 -31.98
CA PRO A 111 10.67 -19.39 -32.61
C PRO A 111 10.95 -20.86 -32.21
N HIS A 112 9.92 -21.58 -31.81
CA HIS A 112 10.00 -23.01 -31.52
C HIS A 112 9.64 -23.83 -32.77
N ASP A 113 10.43 -24.86 -33.10
CA ASP A 113 10.27 -25.66 -34.32
C ASP A 113 10.05 -27.17 -34.07
N GLY A 114 10.00 -27.60 -32.80
CA GLY A 114 9.85 -29.01 -32.43
C GLY A 114 10.99 -29.92 -32.88
N SER A 115 12.14 -29.39 -33.30
CA SER A 115 13.28 -30.17 -33.82
C SER A 115 13.96 -31.05 -32.77
N GLY A 116 13.83 -30.69 -31.48
CA GLY A 116 14.57 -31.29 -30.38
C GLY A 116 16.03 -30.81 -30.28
N GLU A 117 16.44 -29.83 -31.09
CA GLU A 117 17.69 -29.10 -30.87
C GLU A 117 17.53 -28.10 -29.71
N ARG A 118 18.65 -27.75 -29.06
CA ARG A 118 18.63 -26.79 -27.95
C ARG A 118 18.24 -25.42 -28.48
N ALA A 119 17.16 -24.85 -27.96
CA ALA A 119 16.76 -23.50 -28.34
C ALA A 119 17.73 -22.45 -27.79
N VAL A 120 18.01 -21.42 -28.58
CA VAL A 120 18.72 -20.22 -28.15
C VAL A 120 17.72 -19.07 -28.11
N VAL A 121 17.64 -18.38 -26.97
CA VAL A 121 16.83 -17.18 -26.76
C VAL A 121 17.79 -16.02 -26.54
N SER A 122 17.87 -15.13 -27.51
CA SER A 122 18.77 -13.98 -27.51
C SER A 122 18.08 -12.75 -28.13
N PRO A 123 18.66 -11.55 -28.02
CA PRO A 123 18.18 -10.38 -28.72
C PRO A 123 18.08 -10.57 -30.25
N LEU A 124 18.97 -11.38 -30.83
CA LEU A 124 18.94 -11.71 -32.27
C LEU A 124 17.78 -12.63 -32.65
N THR A 125 17.48 -13.66 -31.85
CA THR A 125 16.33 -14.55 -32.11
C THR A 125 15.00 -13.85 -31.84
N THR A 126 14.99 -12.85 -30.94
CA THR A 126 13.81 -12.04 -30.64
C THR A 126 13.40 -11.21 -31.87
N LEU A 127 14.37 -10.58 -32.54
CA LEU A 127 14.15 -9.90 -33.83
C LEU A 127 13.63 -10.85 -34.93
N VAL A 128 14.02 -12.14 -34.90
CA VAL A 128 13.49 -13.14 -35.86
C VAL A 128 12.04 -13.50 -35.54
N ASP A 129 11.71 -13.80 -34.29
CA ASP A 129 10.35 -14.14 -33.84
C ASP A 129 9.37 -13.00 -34.13
N ARG A 130 9.69 -11.79 -33.66
CA ARG A 130 8.89 -10.59 -33.93
C ARG A 130 8.70 -10.34 -35.42
N ARG A 131 9.72 -10.62 -36.25
CA ARG A 131 9.61 -10.48 -37.71
C ARG A 131 8.73 -11.54 -38.37
N MET A 132 8.67 -12.76 -37.83
CA MET A 132 7.70 -13.77 -38.23
C MET A 132 6.28 -13.31 -37.91
N GLN A 133 6.06 -12.69 -36.74
CA GLN A 133 4.77 -12.19 -36.29
C GLN A 133 4.26 -10.99 -37.10
N GLU A 134 5.08 -9.94 -37.31
CA GLU A 134 4.67 -8.72 -38.03
C GLU A 134 4.18 -8.97 -39.47
N ILE A 135 4.83 -9.89 -40.21
CA ILE A 135 4.65 -10.04 -41.66
C ILE A 135 4.19 -11.45 -42.08
N GLY A 136 4.09 -12.40 -41.14
CA GLY A 136 3.79 -13.80 -41.46
C GLY A 136 4.90 -14.45 -42.30
N MET A 137 6.15 -14.02 -42.10
CA MET A 137 7.32 -14.59 -42.76
C MET A 137 7.60 -16.02 -42.29
N SER A 138 8.17 -16.87 -43.16
CA SER A 138 8.77 -18.11 -42.68
C SER A 138 10.03 -17.81 -41.86
N ARG A 139 10.44 -18.75 -40.99
CA ARG A 139 11.65 -18.60 -40.17
C ARG A 139 12.88 -18.30 -41.01
N GLU A 140 13.05 -18.97 -42.16
CA GLU A 140 14.17 -18.73 -43.07
C GLU A 140 14.14 -17.32 -43.68
N GLN A 141 12.96 -16.79 -43.98
CA GLN A 141 12.80 -15.42 -44.49
C GLN A 141 13.10 -14.38 -43.42
N ALA A 142 12.67 -14.61 -42.18
CA ALA A 142 12.95 -13.73 -41.05
C ALA A 142 14.44 -13.75 -40.68
N VAL A 143 15.07 -14.93 -40.60
CA VAL A 143 16.52 -15.09 -40.38
C VAL A 143 17.33 -14.37 -41.46
N GLY A 144 17.03 -14.61 -42.75
CA GLY A 144 17.72 -13.93 -43.85
C GLY A 144 17.54 -12.40 -43.82
N HIS A 145 16.39 -11.90 -43.37
CA HIS A 145 16.16 -10.47 -43.21
C HIS A 145 16.97 -9.85 -42.08
N VAL A 146 17.01 -10.50 -40.91
CA VAL A 146 17.82 -10.04 -39.76
C VAL A 146 19.31 -10.10 -40.09
N ALA A 147 19.77 -11.18 -40.74
CA ALA A 147 21.14 -11.33 -41.21
C ALA A 147 21.54 -10.20 -42.19
N GLU A 148 20.72 -9.93 -43.22
CA GLU A 148 20.96 -8.83 -44.17
C GLU A 148 21.05 -7.48 -43.45
N ARG A 149 20.12 -7.16 -42.55
CA ARG A 149 20.07 -5.86 -41.87
C ARG A 149 21.22 -5.63 -40.92
N LEU A 150 21.59 -6.63 -40.13
CA LEU A 150 22.68 -6.54 -39.16
C LEU A 150 24.06 -6.82 -39.78
N ALA A 151 24.11 -7.22 -41.06
CA ALA A 151 25.31 -7.67 -41.78
C ALA A 151 26.02 -8.87 -41.11
N LEU A 152 25.21 -9.86 -40.71
CA LEU A 152 25.62 -11.12 -40.09
C LEU A 152 25.50 -12.29 -41.08
N ASP A 153 26.09 -13.44 -40.74
CA ASP A 153 25.82 -14.69 -41.46
C ASP A 153 24.50 -15.31 -40.98
N GLU A 154 23.72 -15.91 -41.89
CA GLU A 154 22.40 -16.49 -41.55
C GLU A 154 22.50 -17.57 -40.45
N ALA A 155 23.59 -18.33 -40.45
CA ALA A 155 23.86 -19.35 -39.42
C ALA A 155 24.11 -18.75 -38.02
N SER A 156 24.58 -17.50 -37.92
CA SER A 156 24.90 -16.85 -36.64
C SER A 156 23.69 -16.23 -35.93
N VAL A 157 22.59 -15.96 -36.66
CA VAL A 157 21.41 -15.26 -36.11
C VAL A 157 20.60 -16.13 -35.14
N MET A 158 20.57 -17.46 -35.37
CA MET A 158 19.86 -18.43 -34.53
C MET A 158 20.80 -19.23 -33.60
N ALA A 159 22.10 -18.93 -33.62
CA ALA A 159 23.11 -19.55 -32.76
C ALA A 159 23.29 -18.74 -31.46
N ASP A 160 24.07 -19.26 -30.52
CA ASP A 160 24.52 -18.51 -29.35
C ASP A 160 25.43 -17.35 -29.83
N PRO A 161 25.12 -16.07 -29.54
CA PRO A 161 25.97 -14.95 -29.90
C PRO A 161 27.41 -15.10 -29.41
N ALA A 162 27.64 -15.82 -28.31
CA ALA A 162 28.97 -16.08 -27.76
C ALA A 162 29.89 -16.92 -28.69
N GLU A 163 29.36 -17.51 -29.77
CA GLU A 163 30.16 -18.24 -30.77
C GLU A 163 30.69 -17.35 -31.92
N ASP A 164 30.15 -16.15 -32.15
CA ASP A 164 30.58 -15.25 -33.23
C ASP A 164 30.74 -13.79 -32.79
N ALA A 165 31.84 -13.15 -33.20
CA ALA A 165 32.19 -11.80 -32.77
C ALA A 165 31.22 -10.71 -33.28
N ALA A 166 30.68 -10.87 -34.48
CA ALA A 166 29.75 -9.90 -35.06
C ALA A 166 28.34 -10.07 -34.47
N ALA A 167 27.92 -11.32 -34.23
CA ALA A 167 26.69 -11.65 -33.53
C ALA A 167 26.72 -11.14 -32.08
N GLN A 168 27.77 -11.45 -31.29
CA GLN A 168 27.92 -10.94 -29.91
C GLN A 168 27.86 -9.43 -29.85
N ARG A 169 28.56 -8.72 -30.74
CA ARG A 169 28.54 -7.25 -30.80
C ARG A 169 27.16 -6.71 -31.15
N ALA A 170 26.45 -7.35 -32.09
CA ALA A 170 25.09 -6.95 -32.43
C ALA A 170 24.11 -7.17 -31.26
N SER A 171 24.23 -8.31 -30.59
CA SER A 171 23.46 -8.70 -29.41
C SER A 171 23.63 -7.70 -28.26
N LEU A 172 24.88 -7.44 -27.85
CA LEU A 172 25.21 -6.45 -26.80
C LEU A 172 24.67 -5.05 -27.15
N LEU A 173 24.85 -4.59 -28.38
CA LEU A 173 24.36 -3.26 -28.80
C LEU A 173 22.82 -3.17 -28.81
N ILE A 174 22.13 -4.25 -29.15
CA ILE A 174 20.66 -4.31 -29.06
C ILE A 174 20.24 -4.21 -27.59
N THR A 175 20.86 -4.99 -26.69
CA THR A 175 20.55 -4.96 -25.25
C THR A 175 20.84 -3.59 -24.63
N GLU A 176 22.02 -2.99 -24.87
CA GLU A 176 22.33 -1.64 -24.38
C GLU A 176 21.28 -0.61 -24.83
N ILE A 177 20.85 -0.64 -26.10
CA ILE A 177 19.80 0.26 -26.59
C ILE A 177 18.45 -0.01 -25.92
N LEU A 178 18.06 -1.26 -25.72
CA LEU A 178 16.82 -1.64 -25.05
C LEU A 178 16.83 -1.29 -23.56
N MET A 179 17.98 -1.37 -22.89
CA MET A 179 18.19 -0.91 -21.52
C MET A 179 18.21 0.63 -21.42
N ALA A 180 18.70 1.33 -22.45
CA ALA A 180 18.53 2.79 -22.51
C ALA A 180 17.08 3.23 -22.67
N LEU A 181 16.29 2.46 -23.42
CA LEU A 181 14.84 2.56 -23.61
C LEU A 181 14.04 1.86 -22.50
N GLU A 182 14.68 1.42 -21.42
CA GLU A 182 13.98 0.85 -20.27
C GLU A 182 13.00 1.89 -19.71
N GLY A 183 11.80 1.43 -19.33
CA GLY A 183 10.70 2.33 -19.00
C GLY A 183 9.99 2.92 -20.23
N GLN A 184 9.92 2.22 -21.36
CA GLN A 184 8.95 2.45 -22.44
C GLN A 184 8.23 1.12 -22.77
N ASP A 185 6.97 1.12 -23.20
CA ASP A 185 6.27 -0.11 -23.62
C ASP A 185 6.61 -0.53 -25.08
N ASP A 186 7.09 0.39 -25.93
CA ASP A 186 7.32 0.18 -27.37
C ASP A 186 8.81 0.05 -27.78
N ARG A 187 9.67 -0.40 -26.85
CA ARG A 187 11.15 -0.43 -27.00
C ARG A 187 11.58 -1.19 -28.26
N TRP A 188 11.00 -2.37 -28.45
CA TRP A 188 11.32 -3.26 -29.56
C TRP A 188 10.82 -2.65 -30.88
N GLU A 189 9.61 -2.10 -30.91
CA GLU A 189 9.00 -1.45 -32.05
C GLU A 189 9.84 -0.25 -32.52
N ARG A 190 10.35 0.57 -31.59
CA ARG A 190 11.26 1.69 -31.88
C ARG A 190 12.57 1.20 -32.49
N LEU A 191 13.24 0.24 -31.83
CA LEU A 191 14.51 -0.31 -32.31
C LEU A 191 14.37 -1.01 -33.68
N GLU A 192 13.33 -1.83 -33.87
CA GLU A 192 13.03 -2.49 -35.13
C GLU A 192 12.72 -1.48 -36.24
N SER A 193 12.02 -0.38 -35.91
CA SER A 193 11.77 0.69 -36.87
C SER A 193 13.06 1.33 -37.35
N GLU A 194 14.04 1.53 -36.47
CA GLU A 194 15.36 2.05 -36.87
C GLU A 194 16.22 1.03 -37.61
N ILE A 195 16.28 -0.23 -37.17
CA ILE A 195 16.96 -1.32 -37.92
C ILE A 195 16.39 -1.46 -39.34
N ARG A 196 15.08 -1.20 -39.49
CA ARG A 196 14.36 -1.16 -40.77
C ARG A 196 14.59 0.13 -41.57
N SER A 197 14.82 1.28 -40.93
CA SER A 197 15.07 2.58 -41.58
C SER A 197 16.50 2.65 -42.15
N MET A 198 17.48 2.12 -41.42
CA MET A 198 18.90 2.28 -41.70
C MET A 198 19.42 1.42 -42.87
N SER A 199 20.60 1.78 -43.37
CA SER A 199 21.33 0.93 -44.32
C SER A 199 21.91 -0.32 -43.61
N PRO A 200 22.03 -1.48 -44.30
CA PRO A 200 22.63 -2.69 -43.74
C PRO A 200 23.96 -2.46 -43.02
N GLY A 201 24.14 -3.10 -41.86
CA GLY A 201 25.37 -3.06 -41.06
C GLY A 201 25.63 -1.72 -40.34
N ARG A 202 24.59 -0.94 -40.02
CA ARG A 202 24.69 0.37 -39.36
C ARG A 202 24.08 0.41 -37.95
N LEU A 203 23.98 -0.73 -37.29
CA LEU A 203 23.38 -0.87 -35.95
C LEU A 203 24.01 0.08 -34.91
N ASN A 204 25.33 0.33 -34.99
CA ASN A 204 26.04 1.31 -34.16
C ASN A 204 25.41 2.73 -34.20
N GLN A 205 24.68 3.06 -35.26
CA GLN A 205 24.02 4.35 -35.41
C GLN A 205 22.59 4.40 -34.84
N ALA A 206 22.00 3.24 -34.49
CA ALA A 206 20.65 3.16 -33.94
C ALA A 206 20.53 4.02 -32.68
N ALA A 207 21.46 3.84 -31.73
CA ALA A 207 21.53 4.64 -30.50
C ALA A 207 21.59 6.15 -30.79
N SER A 208 22.47 6.58 -31.72
CA SER A 208 22.60 8.00 -32.09
C SER A 208 21.37 8.58 -32.80
N THR A 209 20.55 7.73 -33.44
CA THR A 209 19.32 8.16 -34.12
C THR A 209 18.17 8.25 -33.12
N LEU A 210 18.02 7.25 -32.26
CA LEU A 210 17.04 7.24 -31.17
C LEU A 210 17.31 8.37 -30.16
N ALA A 211 18.58 8.72 -29.88
CA ALA A 211 18.95 9.85 -29.03
C ALA A 211 18.41 11.21 -29.52
N LEU A 212 18.01 11.32 -30.80
CA LEU A 212 17.41 12.53 -31.38
C LEU A 212 15.87 12.52 -31.35
N ASP A 213 15.25 11.44 -30.86
CA ASP A 213 13.80 11.35 -30.71
C ASP A 213 13.31 12.18 -29.51
N GLN A 214 12.63 13.29 -29.81
CA GLN A 214 12.09 14.22 -28.83
C GLN A 214 10.88 13.64 -28.05
N GLN A 215 10.37 12.46 -28.43
CA GLN A 215 9.35 11.76 -27.65
C GLN A 215 9.95 10.98 -26.47
N LEU A 216 11.25 10.65 -26.51
CA LEU A 216 11.91 9.91 -25.44
C LEU A 216 12.26 10.84 -24.26
N PRO A 217 12.24 10.35 -23.00
CA PRO A 217 12.74 11.09 -21.85
C PRO A 217 14.20 11.52 -22.02
N HIS A 218 14.56 12.70 -21.47
CA HIS A 218 15.92 13.24 -21.56
C HIS A 218 16.98 12.28 -20.98
N ALA A 219 16.64 11.52 -19.93
CA ALA A 219 17.51 10.47 -19.38
C ALA A 219 17.81 9.38 -20.41
N SER A 220 16.79 8.88 -21.13
CA SER A 220 16.94 7.90 -22.20
C SER A 220 17.77 8.46 -23.37
N GLN A 221 17.52 9.70 -23.80
CA GLN A 221 18.34 10.38 -24.82
C GLN A 221 19.82 10.48 -24.40
N THR A 222 20.09 10.78 -23.12
CA THR A 222 21.44 10.85 -22.55
C THR A 222 22.11 9.47 -22.51
N ARG A 223 21.40 8.42 -22.07
CA ARG A 223 21.89 7.04 -22.10
C ARG A 223 22.22 6.58 -23.53
N LEU A 224 21.31 6.81 -24.48
CA LEU A 224 21.50 6.49 -25.90
C LEU A 224 22.70 7.24 -26.52
N THR A 225 22.96 8.48 -26.09
CA THR A 225 24.14 9.23 -26.52
C THR A 225 25.43 8.57 -26.04
N LYS A 226 25.52 8.18 -24.75
CA LYS A 226 26.68 7.44 -24.21
C LYS A 226 26.86 6.08 -24.89
N ILE A 227 25.78 5.35 -25.16
CA ILE A 227 25.82 4.07 -25.88
C ILE A 227 26.30 4.25 -27.32
N ALA A 228 25.96 5.36 -28.00
CA ALA A 228 26.50 5.66 -29.32
C ALA A 228 28.03 5.86 -29.31
N GLU A 229 28.56 6.50 -28.27
CA GLU A 229 30.02 6.68 -28.07
C GLU A 229 30.72 5.34 -27.76
N GLN A 230 30.09 4.50 -26.92
CA GLN A 230 30.56 3.14 -26.65
C GLN A 230 30.51 2.25 -27.91
N ALA A 231 29.46 2.38 -28.73
CA ALA A 231 29.27 1.58 -29.94
C ALA A 231 30.39 1.79 -30.98
N GLU A 232 30.88 3.02 -31.16
CA GLU A 232 32.04 3.28 -32.01
C GLU A 232 33.32 2.66 -31.42
N THR A 233 33.47 2.65 -30.10
CA THR A 233 34.62 1.99 -29.42
C THR A 233 34.64 0.48 -29.66
N LEU A 234 33.47 -0.16 -29.74
CA LEU A 234 33.32 -1.59 -30.08
C LEU A 234 33.57 -1.93 -31.57
N LEU A 235 33.74 -0.92 -32.43
CA LEU A 235 34.12 -1.13 -33.85
C LEU A 235 35.63 -1.15 -34.07
N ASP A 236 36.42 -0.45 -33.24
CA ASP A 236 37.85 -0.19 -33.42
C ASP A 236 38.77 -1.14 -32.61
N LEU A 237 38.29 -2.33 -32.26
CA LEU A 237 39.04 -3.31 -31.46
C LEU A 237 40.23 -3.95 -32.20
N ASP A 238 41.24 -4.36 -31.42
CA ASP A 238 42.41 -5.07 -31.95
C ASP A 238 41.97 -6.38 -32.65
N PRO A 239 42.49 -6.71 -33.85
CA PRO A 239 42.25 -7.99 -34.51
C PRO A 239 42.50 -9.24 -33.64
N ALA A 240 43.34 -9.16 -32.60
CA ALA A 240 43.57 -10.23 -31.64
C ALA A 240 42.43 -10.40 -30.61
N GLU A 241 41.67 -9.34 -30.33
CA GLU A 241 40.49 -9.32 -29.43
C GLU A 241 39.16 -9.32 -30.22
N SER A 242 39.21 -9.46 -31.55
CA SER A 242 38.05 -9.56 -32.43
C SER A 242 37.35 -10.93 -32.39
N ASN A 243 37.04 -11.41 -31.19
CA ASN A 243 36.23 -12.61 -30.90
C ASN A 243 35.14 -12.25 -29.87
N ALA A 244 34.13 -13.11 -29.67
CA ALA A 244 33.00 -12.79 -28.78
C ALA A 244 33.41 -12.43 -27.34
N GLU A 245 34.33 -13.19 -26.74
CA GLU A 245 34.87 -12.90 -25.40
C GLU A 245 35.60 -11.55 -25.33
N GLY A 246 36.32 -11.18 -26.40
CA GLY A 246 36.93 -9.86 -26.54
C GLY A 246 35.91 -8.73 -26.68
N MET A 247 34.75 -8.96 -27.30
CA MET A 247 33.65 -7.98 -27.35
C MET A 247 33.04 -7.74 -25.95
N ILE A 248 32.82 -8.81 -25.18
CA ILE A 248 32.32 -8.75 -23.79
C ILE A 248 33.29 -7.96 -22.91
N LYS A 249 34.59 -8.30 -22.98
CA LYS A 249 35.67 -7.58 -22.29
C LYS A 249 35.72 -6.10 -22.69
N ALA A 250 35.64 -5.80 -23.98
CA ALA A 250 35.68 -4.43 -24.48
C ALA A 250 34.51 -3.59 -23.94
N GLN A 251 33.28 -4.12 -23.96
CA GLN A 251 32.14 -3.41 -23.40
C GLN A 251 32.27 -3.26 -21.87
N GLY A 252 32.72 -4.30 -21.17
CA GLY A 252 32.95 -4.22 -19.73
C GLY A 252 33.92 -3.10 -19.35
N LEU A 253 35.05 -2.99 -20.07
CA LEU A 253 36.02 -1.91 -19.87
C LEU A 253 35.45 -0.52 -20.24
N ALA A 254 34.65 -0.42 -21.30
CA ALA A 254 34.03 0.85 -21.72
C ALA A 254 32.99 1.36 -20.69
N SER A 255 32.19 0.46 -20.11
CA SER A 255 31.26 0.79 -19.02
C SER A 255 31.99 1.20 -17.74
N LEU A 256 33.01 0.45 -17.31
CA LEU A 256 33.83 0.81 -16.15
C LEU A 256 34.52 2.16 -16.31
N ARG A 257 35.07 2.44 -17.50
CA ARG A 257 35.68 3.73 -17.79
C ARG A 257 34.67 4.88 -17.67
N SER A 258 33.53 4.78 -18.37
CA SER A 258 32.51 5.85 -18.37
C SER A 258 31.97 6.13 -16.96
N GLY A 259 31.81 5.09 -16.15
CA GLY A 259 31.33 5.24 -14.78
C GLY A 259 32.40 5.69 -13.78
N LEU A 260 33.67 5.33 -13.97
CA LEU A 260 34.78 5.93 -13.23
C LEU A 260 34.92 7.43 -13.53
N GLU A 261 34.84 7.82 -14.81
CA GLU A 261 34.81 9.23 -15.23
C GLU A 261 33.66 9.99 -14.52
N GLY A 262 32.47 9.41 -14.47
CA GLY A 262 31.32 9.96 -13.73
C GLY A 262 31.50 10.01 -12.20
N TYR A 263 32.14 9.00 -11.60
CA TYR A 263 32.48 9.02 -10.17
C TYR A 263 33.51 10.10 -9.82
N PHE A 264 34.50 10.35 -10.69
CA PHE A 264 35.45 11.44 -10.49
C PHE A 264 34.80 12.82 -10.58
N GLU A 265 33.86 13.00 -11.51
CA GLU A 265 33.02 14.20 -11.59
C GLU A 265 32.19 14.41 -10.31
N LEU A 266 31.51 13.36 -9.83
CA LEU A 266 30.73 13.38 -8.57
C LEU A 266 31.60 13.72 -7.35
N ALA A 267 32.79 13.12 -7.25
CA ALA A 267 33.74 13.36 -6.15
C ALA A 267 34.46 14.73 -6.26
N GLY A 268 34.18 15.54 -7.28
CA GLY A 268 34.83 16.83 -7.52
C GLY A 268 36.33 16.73 -7.82
N LYS A 269 36.79 15.58 -8.35
CA LYS A 269 38.21 15.30 -8.61
C LYS A 269 38.51 15.29 -10.11
N GLU A 270 39.51 16.06 -10.51
CA GLU A 270 40.13 15.86 -11.83
C GLU A 270 41.04 14.62 -11.78
N VAL A 271 40.95 13.76 -12.80
CA VAL A 271 41.79 12.57 -12.98
C VAL A 271 42.61 12.71 -14.26
N ASN A 272 43.84 12.24 -14.26
CA ASN A 272 44.62 12.12 -15.50
C ASN A 272 43.99 11.02 -16.39
N PRO A 273 43.64 11.30 -17.66
CA PRO A 273 43.06 10.30 -18.56
C PRO A 273 43.91 9.02 -18.70
N ASP A 274 45.24 9.13 -18.60
CA ASP A 274 46.16 8.00 -18.69
C ASP A 274 46.00 6.99 -17.52
N HIS A 275 45.34 7.38 -16.42
CA HIS A 275 45.08 6.52 -15.26
C HIS A 275 43.77 5.73 -15.33
N VAL A 276 42.79 6.19 -16.12
CA VAL A 276 41.44 5.59 -16.14
C VAL A 276 41.43 4.20 -16.77
N ASP A 277 42.12 4.03 -17.91
CA ASP A 277 42.23 2.73 -18.60
C ASP A 277 42.96 1.65 -17.74
N PRO A 278 44.11 1.93 -17.08
CA PRO A 278 44.72 1.02 -16.13
C PRO A 278 43.82 0.65 -14.94
N LEU A 279 43.08 1.62 -14.37
CA LEU A 279 42.16 1.37 -13.26
C LEU A 279 41.01 0.46 -13.68
N SER A 280 40.35 0.79 -14.80
CA SER A 280 39.23 0.02 -15.37
C SER A 280 39.62 -1.45 -15.59
N ARG A 281 40.83 -1.69 -16.12
CA ARG A 281 41.37 -3.04 -16.30
C ARG A 281 41.65 -3.76 -14.99
N ALA A 282 42.19 -3.05 -13.99
CA ALA A 282 42.46 -3.64 -12.68
C ALA A 282 41.16 -4.04 -11.95
N LEU A 283 40.11 -3.22 -12.06
CA LEU A 283 38.78 -3.52 -11.53
C LEU A 283 38.15 -4.73 -12.24
N TRP A 284 38.14 -4.75 -13.57
CA TRP A 284 37.59 -5.86 -14.37
C TRP A 284 38.26 -7.20 -14.02
N GLU A 285 39.60 -7.23 -13.91
CA GLU A 285 40.35 -8.43 -13.48
C GLU A 285 39.99 -8.83 -12.03
N GLY A 286 39.88 -7.88 -11.09
CA GLY A 286 39.51 -8.16 -9.68
C GLY A 286 38.09 -8.69 -9.49
N MET A 287 37.10 -8.09 -10.18
CA MET A 287 35.72 -8.56 -10.27
C MET A 287 35.56 -9.93 -10.96
N GLY A 288 36.66 -10.52 -11.44
CA GLY A 288 36.66 -11.85 -12.05
C GLY A 288 36.17 -11.86 -13.48
N GLU A 289 36.61 -10.87 -14.28
CA GLU A 289 36.30 -10.74 -15.71
C GLU A 289 34.80 -10.47 -15.97
N ARG A 290 34.16 -9.81 -15.00
CA ARG A 290 32.79 -9.28 -15.02
C ARG A 290 32.83 -7.75 -15.03
N SER A 291 31.72 -7.13 -15.45
CA SER A 291 31.50 -5.69 -15.39
C SER A 291 30.23 -5.35 -14.64
N VAL A 292 30.00 -4.06 -14.45
CA VAL A 292 28.76 -3.46 -13.95
C VAL A 292 28.36 -2.28 -14.84
N PRO A 293 27.07 -1.89 -14.89
CA PRO A 293 26.64 -0.72 -15.65
C PRO A 293 27.25 0.59 -15.12
N ALA A 294 27.60 1.51 -16.02
CA ALA A 294 28.36 2.73 -15.72
C ALA A 294 27.70 3.69 -14.70
N GLY A 295 26.38 3.61 -14.49
CA GLY A 295 25.64 4.42 -13.51
C GLY A 295 25.10 3.63 -12.31
N SER A 296 25.55 2.39 -12.12
CA SER A 296 25.02 1.50 -11.07
C SER A 296 25.56 1.82 -9.68
N SER A 297 24.76 1.53 -8.65
CA SER A 297 25.18 1.58 -7.25
C SER A 297 26.37 0.64 -6.97
N ALA A 298 26.43 -0.51 -7.67
CA ALA A 298 27.58 -1.42 -7.63
C ALA A 298 28.90 -0.70 -7.92
N LEU A 299 28.93 0.12 -8.98
CA LEU A 299 30.13 0.86 -9.36
C LEU A 299 30.50 1.95 -8.37
N LEU A 300 29.50 2.65 -7.80
CA LEU A 300 29.72 3.62 -6.72
C LEU A 300 30.34 2.96 -5.49
N ASN A 301 29.80 1.82 -5.06
CA ASN A 301 30.32 1.03 -3.94
C ASN A 301 31.76 0.57 -4.21
N ILE A 302 32.03 -0.02 -5.39
CA ILE A 302 33.36 -0.43 -5.84
C ILE A 302 34.34 0.74 -5.82
N ALA A 303 33.95 1.91 -6.36
CA ALA A 303 34.80 3.07 -6.44
C ALA A 303 35.14 3.63 -5.05
N ARG A 304 34.12 3.88 -4.20
CA ARG A 304 34.33 4.33 -2.81
C ARG A 304 35.22 3.35 -2.03
N TYR A 305 34.91 2.05 -2.09
CA TYR A 305 35.68 0.99 -1.44
C TYR A 305 37.16 0.97 -1.89
N VAL A 306 37.42 0.98 -3.20
CA VAL A 306 38.82 0.95 -3.72
C VAL A 306 39.59 2.20 -3.31
N PHE A 307 38.95 3.38 -3.35
CA PHE A 307 39.59 4.62 -2.93
C PHE A 307 39.89 4.69 -1.43
N GLN A 308 39.07 4.04 -0.59
CA GLN A 308 39.28 3.93 0.85
C GLN A 308 40.35 2.87 1.21
N VAL A 309 40.27 1.67 0.64
CA VAL A 309 41.05 0.49 1.09
C VAL A 309 42.42 0.38 0.42
N HIS A 310 42.55 0.72 -0.87
CA HIS A 310 43.79 0.44 -1.64
C HIS A 310 44.83 1.56 -1.57
N ALA A 311 44.69 2.52 -0.64
CA ALA A 311 45.63 3.64 -0.44
C ALA A 311 45.93 4.42 -1.73
N MET A 312 44.87 4.79 -2.45
CA MET A 312 44.96 5.55 -3.70
C MET A 312 45.70 6.89 -3.52
N PRO A 313 46.48 7.36 -4.53
CA PRO A 313 47.18 8.65 -4.46
C PRO A 313 46.22 9.82 -4.22
N GLU A 314 46.64 10.81 -3.41
CA GLU A 314 45.84 12.02 -3.16
C GLU A 314 45.74 12.92 -4.40
N ASP A 315 46.80 12.98 -5.21
CA ASP A 315 46.84 13.68 -6.50
C ASP A 315 46.77 12.66 -7.64
N LEU A 316 45.62 12.64 -8.32
CA LEU A 316 45.37 11.79 -9.49
C LEU A 316 45.60 12.52 -10.82
N LEU A 317 46.01 13.79 -10.81
CA LEU A 317 46.43 14.51 -12.00
C LEU A 317 47.89 14.20 -12.37
N ASP A 318 48.74 13.89 -11.38
CA ASP A 318 50.14 13.51 -11.59
C ASP A 318 50.25 12.24 -12.48
N PRO A 319 50.78 12.33 -13.72
CA PRO A 319 50.96 11.17 -14.59
C PRO A 319 51.98 10.16 -14.04
N GLU A 320 52.84 10.54 -13.10
CA GLU A 320 53.80 9.63 -12.45
C GLU A 320 53.25 8.97 -11.16
N ALA A 321 51.99 9.23 -10.79
CA ALA A 321 51.35 8.64 -9.62
C ALA A 321 51.29 7.10 -9.68
N ASN A 322 51.81 6.43 -8.65
CA ASN A 322 51.84 4.97 -8.60
C ASN A 322 50.51 4.38 -8.08
N LEU A 323 49.66 3.95 -8.99
CA LEU A 323 48.38 3.31 -8.70
C LEU A 323 48.55 1.88 -8.13
N PRO A 324 47.72 1.45 -7.15
CA PRO A 324 47.76 0.13 -6.49
C PRO A 324 47.17 -1.00 -7.35
N LEU A 325 47.40 -0.97 -8.67
CA LEU A 325 46.75 -1.86 -9.65
C LEU A 325 46.97 -3.36 -9.38
N ALA A 326 48.05 -3.73 -8.72
CA ALA A 326 48.33 -5.13 -8.39
C ALA A 326 47.44 -5.65 -7.24
N ASP A 327 47.12 -4.79 -6.27
CA ASP A 327 46.36 -5.17 -5.08
C ASP A 327 44.86 -5.23 -5.41
N ILE A 328 44.35 -4.23 -6.14
CA ILE A 328 42.98 -4.19 -6.71
C ILE A 328 42.65 -5.50 -7.46
N ARG A 329 43.58 -5.99 -8.27
CA ARG A 329 43.37 -7.19 -9.11
C ARG A 329 43.25 -8.51 -8.37
N HIS A 330 43.69 -8.56 -7.12
CA HIS A 330 43.61 -9.77 -6.30
C HIS A 330 42.60 -9.62 -5.16
N ASP A 331 41.86 -8.50 -5.12
CA ASP A 331 40.83 -8.26 -4.13
C ASP A 331 39.55 -9.01 -4.50
N LEU A 332 39.19 -9.97 -3.66
CA LEU A 332 38.01 -10.81 -3.86
C LEU A 332 36.70 -10.09 -3.51
N ILE A 333 36.76 -9.04 -2.68
CA ILE A 333 35.57 -8.28 -2.24
C ILE A 333 34.93 -7.56 -3.43
N LEU A 334 35.71 -7.17 -4.45
CA LEU A 334 35.20 -6.52 -5.66
C LEU A 334 34.17 -7.37 -6.40
N ARG A 335 34.22 -8.71 -6.25
CA ARG A 335 33.24 -9.63 -6.85
C ARG A 335 31.88 -9.57 -6.15
N ASP A 336 31.90 -9.41 -4.84
CA ASP A 336 30.70 -9.31 -4.00
C ASP A 336 30.06 -7.94 -4.19
N LEU A 337 30.86 -6.86 -4.23
CA LEU A 337 30.39 -5.50 -4.54
C LEU A 337 29.82 -5.39 -5.96
N ALA A 338 30.40 -6.08 -6.95
CA ALA A 338 29.88 -6.12 -8.32
C ALA A 338 28.50 -6.80 -8.44
N ALA A 339 28.11 -7.62 -7.43
CA ALA A 339 26.79 -8.25 -7.38
C ALA A 339 25.74 -7.44 -6.59
N GLN A 340 26.15 -6.39 -5.85
CA GLN A 340 25.23 -5.48 -5.17
C GLN A 340 24.45 -4.63 -6.17
N ARG A 341 23.21 -4.27 -5.85
CA ARG A 341 22.34 -3.44 -6.71
C ARG A 341 21.93 -2.11 -6.08
N VAL A 342 22.29 -1.91 -4.82
CA VAL A 342 21.99 -0.75 -3.98
C VAL A 342 23.29 -0.16 -3.43
N ILE A 343 23.23 1.09 -2.99
CA ILE A 343 24.31 1.70 -2.22
C ILE A 343 24.44 0.90 -0.92
N ASP A 344 25.64 0.46 -0.59
CA ASP A 344 25.93 -0.17 0.69
C ASP A 344 26.21 0.97 1.68
N HIS A 345 25.27 1.22 2.59
CA HIS A 345 25.37 2.35 3.53
C HIS A 345 26.60 2.26 4.47
N THR A 346 27.21 1.08 4.59
CA THR A 346 28.41 0.85 5.40
C THR A 346 29.71 1.26 4.72
N ILE A 347 29.68 1.56 3.41
CA ILE A 347 30.86 1.99 2.65
C ILE A 347 30.98 3.53 2.72
N PRO A 348 32.06 4.07 3.31
CA PRO A 348 32.19 5.52 3.49
C PRO A 348 32.14 6.31 2.18
N LEU A 349 31.42 7.44 2.19
CA LEU A 349 31.39 8.45 1.14
C LEU A 349 32.81 8.84 0.69
N ALA A 350 32.97 9.20 -0.57
CA ALA A 350 34.26 9.62 -1.11
C ALA A 350 34.83 10.83 -0.36
N ARG A 351 36.16 10.95 -0.21
CA ARG A 351 36.74 12.17 0.37
C ARG A 351 36.44 13.38 -0.53
N GLY A 352 35.53 14.23 -0.09
CA GLY A 352 34.98 15.39 -0.83
C GLY A 352 33.49 15.28 -1.15
N GLU A 353 32.91 14.09 -1.01
CA GLU A 353 31.48 13.82 -1.03
C GLU A 353 30.93 13.90 0.41
N THR A 354 29.85 14.64 0.61
CA THR A 354 29.14 14.79 1.90
C THR A 354 27.66 14.92 1.59
N LEU A 355 26.77 14.28 2.37
CA LEU A 355 25.34 14.60 2.28
C LEU A 355 25.07 15.98 2.90
N GLY A 356 25.74 16.32 4.00
CA GLY A 356 25.54 17.59 4.70
C GLY A 356 24.07 17.80 5.03
N MET A 357 23.57 19.04 4.93
CA MET A 357 22.14 19.37 5.09
C MET A 357 21.38 19.38 3.75
N ASP A 358 21.88 18.73 2.70
CA ASP A 358 21.22 18.72 1.38
C ASP A 358 20.10 17.68 1.35
N ASN A 359 18.86 18.17 1.42
CA ASN A 359 17.63 17.38 1.46
C ASN A 359 17.53 16.38 0.30
N ASP A 360 17.91 16.80 -0.91
CA ASP A 360 17.70 16.01 -2.12
C ASP A 360 18.83 14.98 -2.26
N ALA A 361 20.05 15.33 -1.85
CA ALA A 361 21.15 14.37 -1.75
C ALA A 361 20.89 13.28 -0.70
N ARG A 362 20.38 13.65 0.50
CA ARG A 362 20.00 12.70 1.55
C ARG A 362 18.92 11.72 1.09
N ALA A 363 17.80 12.24 0.56
CA ALA A 363 16.72 11.41 0.05
C ALA A 363 17.20 10.47 -1.09
N ALA A 364 17.96 11.00 -2.06
CA ALA A 364 18.48 10.20 -3.16
C ALA A 364 19.49 9.13 -2.72
N TYR A 365 20.25 9.37 -1.65
CA TYR A 365 21.13 8.36 -1.05
C TYR A 365 20.33 7.26 -0.35
N PHE A 366 19.42 7.64 0.56
CA PHE A 366 18.61 6.73 1.36
C PHE A 366 17.78 5.77 0.51
N PHE A 367 17.03 6.28 -0.48
CA PHE A 367 16.18 5.45 -1.32
C PHE A 367 16.93 4.55 -2.32
N ARG A 368 18.23 4.82 -2.54
CA ARG A 368 19.11 3.97 -3.35
C ARG A 368 19.96 3.01 -2.53
N SER A 369 19.94 3.09 -1.20
CA SER A 369 20.70 2.21 -0.31
C SER A 369 19.94 0.97 0.11
N ASP A 370 20.63 0.06 0.80
CA ASP A 370 20.03 -1.13 1.44
C ASP A 370 19.11 -0.80 2.63
N LEU A 371 19.05 0.47 3.05
CA LEU A 371 18.09 0.99 4.04
C LEU A 371 16.72 1.30 3.43
N SER A 372 16.66 1.51 2.12
CA SER A 372 15.41 1.83 1.40
C SER A 372 14.33 0.77 1.63
N PRO A 373 13.12 1.15 2.09
CA PRO A 373 12.02 0.21 2.25
C PRO A 373 11.73 -0.60 0.98
N THR A 374 11.87 0.00 -0.21
CA THR A 374 11.60 -0.68 -1.48
C THR A 374 12.58 -1.83 -1.75
N HIS A 375 13.86 -1.64 -1.41
CA HIS A 375 14.84 -2.72 -1.53
C HIS A 375 14.64 -3.79 -0.45
N GLN A 376 14.33 -3.38 0.78
CA GLN A 376 14.10 -4.32 1.87
C GLN A 376 12.86 -5.19 1.62
N THR A 377 11.80 -4.66 1.01
CA THR A 377 10.63 -5.44 0.59
C THR A 377 10.94 -6.40 -0.55
N GLU A 378 11.70 -5.98 -1.58
CA GLU A 378 12.16 -6.89 -2.66
C GLU A 378 12.92 -8.09 -2.11
N ARG A 379 13.78 -7.89 -1.08
CA ARG A 379 14.51 -8.98 -0.41
C ARG A 379 13.62 -10.00 0.32
N LEU A 380 12.36 -9.68 0.60
CA LEU A 380 11.38 -10.63 1.14
C LEU A 380 10.89 -11.62 0.06
N PHE A 381 10.92 -11.21 -1.21
CA PHE A 381 10.34 -11.93 -2.36
C PHE A 381 11.37 -12.60 -3.27
N VAL A 382 12.64 -12.67 -2.87
CA VAL A 382 13.68 -13.41 -3.62
C VAL A 382 13.27 -14.88 -3.78
N GLY A 383 13.13 -15.32 -5.03
CA GLY A 383 12.66 -16.68 -5.38
C GLY A 383 11.13 -16.85 -5.40
N VAL A 384 10.35 -15.78 -5.25
CA VAL A 384 8.90 -15.77 -5.49
C VAL A 384 8.62 -15.42 -6.96
N LEU A 385 7.73 -16.18 -7.60
CA LEU A 385 7.31 -16.03 -9.00
C LEU A 385 5.78 -15.84 -9.15
N ASP A 386 5.13 -15.42 -8.07
CA ASP A 386 3.67 -15.26 -7.98
C ASP A 386 3.31 -13.78 -8.19
N ASP A 387 2.90 -13.44 -9.41
CA ASP A 387 2.46 -12.08 -9.78
C ASP A 387 1.38 -11.54 -8.82
N GLY A 388 0.50 -12.41 -8.31
CA GLY A 388 -0.53 -12.05 -7.33
C GLY A 388 0.03 -11.61 -5.95
N ALA A 389 1.33 -11.73 -5.74
CA ALA A 389 2.05 -11.24 -4.57
C ALA A 389 3.15 -10.21 -4.94
N LEU A 390 3.82 -10.38 -6.10
CA LEU A 390 4.83 -9.45 -6.61
C LEU A 390 4.23 -8.11 -7.06
N ASP A 391 3.18 -8.13 -7.88
CA ASP A 391 2.57 -6.90 -8.42
C ASP A 391 2.03 -5.99 -7.30
N PRO A 392 1.29 -6.49 -6.28
CA PRO A 392 0.90 -5.69 -5.11
C PRO A 392 2.07 -5.11 -4.31
N MET A 393 3.22 -5.79 -4.27
CA MET A 393 4.43 -5.33 -3.59
C MET A 393 5.12 -4.22 -4.40
N TYR A 394 5.34 -4.44 -5.70
CA TYR A 394 5.91 -3.41 -6.58
C TYR A 394 5.00 -2.18 -6.74
N ARG A 395 3.68 -2.34 -6.66
CA ARG A 395 2.72 -1.24 -6.52
C ARG A 395 2.99 -0.36 -5.29
N ALA A 396 3.27 -0.98 -4.14
CA ALA A 396 3.62 -0.25 -2.91
C ALA A 396 4.99 0.42 -3.03
N ASN A 397 5.96 -0.24 -3.68
CA ASN A 397 7.28 0.36 -3.96
C ASN A 397 7.16 1.57 -4.90
N ALA A 398 6.41 1.49 -6.01
CA ALA A 398 6.19 2.58 -6.95
C ALA A 398 5.55 3.81 -6.27
N ARG A 399 4.52 3.60 -5.43
CA ARG A 399 3.91 4.67 -4.61
C ARG A 399 4.94 5.34 -3.70
N ASN A 400 5.83 4.58 -3.07
CA ASN A 400 6.85 5.12 -2.17
C ASN A 400 7.95 5.88 -2.91
N LEU A 401 8.42 5.37 -4.06
CA LEU A 401 9.36 6.08 -4.93
C LEU A 401 8.76 7.41 -5.42
N ALA A 402 7.48 7.44 -5.79
CA ALA A 402 6.78 8.67 -6.16
C ALA A 402 6.63 9.65 -4.98
N ALA A 403 6.29 9.17 -3.78
CA ALA A 403 6.25 9.99 -2.56
C ALA A 403 7.65 10.56 -2.20
N ALA A 404 8.71 9.86 -2.58
CA ALA A 404 10.10 10.28 -2.48
C ALA A 404 10.58 11.19 -3.64
N GLY A 405 9.69 11.62 -4.54
CA GLY A 405 10.07 12.41 -5.72
C GLY A 405 10.91 11.66 -6.78
N LEU A 406 11.18 10.36 -6.57
CA LEU A 406 11.91 9.47 -7.48
C LEU A 406 10.96 8.94 -8.57
N LEU A 407 10.36 9.86 -9.33
CA LEU A 407 9.33 9.55 -10.32
C LEU A 407 9.86 8.72 -11.49
N GLN A 408 11.15 8.84 -11.84
CA GLN A 408 11.77 8.03 -12.89
C GLN A 408 11.91 6.57 -12.43
N GLU A 409 12.34 6.34 -11.20
CA GLU A 409 12.41 5.03 -10.57
C GLU A 409 11.00 4.44 -10.30
N ALA A 410 10.01 5.29 -9.96
CA ALA A 410 8.62 4.88 -9.84
C ALA A 410 8.03 4.42 -11.18
N GLU A 411 8.20 5.21 -12.26
CA GLU A 411 7.75 4.85 -13.61
C GLU A 411 8.40 3.56 -14.10
N LEU A 412 9.71 3.44 -13.88
CA LEU A 412 10.43 2.21 -14.16
C LEU A 412 9.81 1.02 -13.42
N THR A 413 9.48 1.16 -12.14
CA THR A 413 8.81 0.10 -11.36
C THR A 413 7.42 -0.24 -11.92
N LEU A 414 6.60 0.76 -12.26
CA LEU A 414 5.25 0.58 -12.83
C LEU A 414 5.26 -0.27 -14.10
N GLN A 415 6.25 -0.06 -14.97
CA GLN A 415 6.31 -0.71 -16.27
C GLN A 415 7.15 -1.99 -16.25
N ALA A 416 8.27 -1.99 -15.51
CA ALA A 416 9.26 -3.07 -15.50
C ALA A 416 9.02 -4.15 -14.44
N SER A 417 8.24 -3.85 -13.40
CA SER A 417 8.05 -4.78 -12.27
C SER A 417 6.58 -5.08 -11.96
N ILE A 418 5.61 -4.42 -12.61
CA ILE A 418 4.18 -4.72 -12.48
C ILE A 418 3.64 -5.30 -13.78
N PHE A 419 3.19 -6.55 -13.72
CA PHE A 419 2.89 -7.38 -14.88
C PHE A 419 1.41 -7.41 -15.25
N GLN A 420 0.50 -7.46 -14.28
CA GLN A 420 -0.94 -7.43 -14.50
C GLN A 420 -1.41 -6.00 -14.81
N PRO A 421 -2.07 -5.73 -15.96
CA PRO A 421 -2.49 -4.38 -16.33
C PRO A 421 -3.41 -3.70 -15.30
N THR A 422 -4.31 -4.45 -14.66
CA THR A 422 -5.19 -3.92 -13.59
C THR A 422 -4.41 -3.50 -12.35
N GLU A 423 -3.33 -4.21 -12.00
CA GLU A 423 -2.44 -3.82 -10.89
C GLU A 423 -1.55 -2.64 -11.27
N ARG A 424 -1.09 -2.56 -12.53
CA ARG A 424 -0.37 -1.37 -13.04
C ARG A 424 -1.25 -0.12 -12.99
N ALA A 425 -2.52 -0.23 -13.39
CA ALA A 425 -3.49 0.86 -13.29
C ALA A 425 -3.74 1.28 -11.84
N LEU A 426 -3.91 0.34 -10.91
CA LEU A 426 -3.98 0.63 -9.47
C LEU A 426 -2.70 1.32 -8.96
N ALA A 427 -1.54 0.92 -9.45
CA ALA A 427 -0.26 1.53 -9.07
C ALA A 427 -0.08 2.94 -9.63
N GLN A 428 -0.46 3.20 -10.88
CA GLN A 428 -0.53 4.55 -11.47
C GLN A 428 -1.44 5.47 -10.65
N GLN A 429 -2.61 4.99 -10.19
CA GLN A 429 -3.48 5.75 -9.29
C GLN A 429 -2.80 6.08 -7.95
N GLN A 430 -2.03 5.15 -7.37
CA GLN A 430 -1.32 5.39 -6.11
C GLN A 430 -0.12 6.35 -6.29
N VAL A 431 0.57 6.30 -7.43
CA VAL A 431 1.60 7.28 -7.81
C VAL A 431 0.98 8.68 -7.98
N ALA A 432 -0.15 8.80 -8.67
CA ALA A 432 -0.90 10.06 -8.78
C ALA A 432 -1.34 10.62 -7.41
N ARG A 433 -1.73 9.76 -6.47
CA ARG A 433 -2.03 10.17 -5.08
C ARG A 433 -0.82 10.67 -4.33
N ALA A 434 0.33 10.04 -4.52
CA ALA A 434 1.60 10.50 -3.95
C ALA A 434 1.98 11.88 -4.52
N LEU A 435 1.84 12.08 -5.84
CA LEU A 435 2.02 13.36 -6.53
C LEU A 435 1.06 14.46 -6.03
N ARG A 436 -0.22 14.15 -5.84
CA ARG A 436 -1.19 15.08 -5.21
C ARG A 436 -0.77 15.43 -3.78
N GLY A 437 -0.27 14.46 -3.01
CA GLY A 437 0.28 14.68 -1.67
C GLY A 437 1.53 15.57 -1.67
N ALA A 438 2.34 15.48 -2.73
CA ALA A 438 3.47 16.35 -3.05
C ALA A 438 3.07 17.69 -3.69
N ASN A 439 1.77 18.03 -3.72
CA ASN A 439 1.22 19.26 -4.27
C ASN A 439 1.59 19.52 -5.76
N ASP A 440 1.77 18.44 -6.54
CA ASP A 440 1.90 18.48 -8.01
C ASP A 440 0.65 17.85 -8.69
N PRO A 441 -0.47 18.58 -8.75
CA PRO A 441 -1.69 18.09 -9.39
C PRO A 441 -1.58 18.04 -10.92
N ASP A 442 -0.62 18.75 -11.52
CA ASP A 442 -0.42 18.79 -12.97
C ASP A 442 0.21 17.48 -13.47
N GLN A 443 1.20 16.92 -12.76
CA GLN A 443 1.69 15.56 -13.06
C GLN A 443 0.71 14.47 -12.58
N ALA A 444 -0.01 14.68 -11.47
CA ALA A 444 -0.96 13.69 -10.97
C ALA A 444 -2.06 13.33 -11.98
N VAL A 445 -2.55 14.30 -12.79
CA VAL A 445 -3.58 14.04 -13.80
C VAL A 445 -3.08 13.16 -14.95
N GLU A 446 -1.81 13.29 -15.36
CA GLU A 446 -1.24 12.42 -16.40
C GLU A 446 -1.26 10.95 -15.94
N TYR A 447 -0.90 10.70 -14.67
CA TYR A 447 -0.95 9.36 -14.07
C TYR A 447 -2.38 8.82 -13.85
N TRP A 448 -3.34 9.65 -13.44
CA TRP A 448 -4.74 9.22 -13.38
C TRP A 448 -5.31 8.90 -14.76
N MET A 449 -4.95 9.67 -15.79
CA MET A 449 -5.38 9.40 -17.16
C MET A 449 -4.77 8.13 -17.73
N ALA A 450 -3.48 7.88 -17.47
CA ALA A 450 -2.83 6.61 -17.81
C ALA A 450 -3.46 5.41 -17.06
N SER A 451 -3.86 5.60 -15.80
CA SER A 451 -4.58 4.61 -14.99
C SER A 451 -5.94 4.24 -15.60
N ILE A 452 -6.71 5.23 -16.08
CA ILE A 452 -7.99 4.99 -16.79
C ILE A 452 -7.74 4.18 -18.07
N ASP A 453 -6.83 4.63 -18.94
CA ASP A 453 -6.59 3.99 -20.24
C ASP A 453 -6.08 2.55 -20.10
N THR A 454 -5.16 2.31 -19.16
CA THR A 454 -4.63 0.99 -18.83
C THR A 454 -5.74 0.05 -18.34
N TYR A 455 -6.62 0.51 -17.43
CA TYR A 455 -7.70 -0.33 -16.91
C TYR A 455 -8.82 -0.56 -17.92
N GLU A 456 -9.21 0.46 -18.70
CA GLU A 456 -10.21 0.30 -19.77
C GLU A 456 -9.74 -0.68 -20.85
N THR A 457 -8.46 -0.61 -21.23
CA THR A 457 -7.86 -1.56 -22.19
C THR A 457 -7.88 -2.98 -21.63
N ALA A 458 -7.42 -3.17 -20.38
CA ALA A 458 -7.49 -4.46 -19.69
C ALA A 458 -8.92 -5.03 -19.60
N LEU A 459 -9.92 -4.18 -19.37
CA LEU A 459 -11.33 -4.58 -19.38
C LEU A 459 -11.81 -4.99 -20.78
N ARG A 460 -11.46 -4.25 -21.83
CA ARG A 460 -11.87 -4.54 -23.21
C ARG A 460 -11.25 -5.83 -23.75
N GLU A 461 -9.98 -6.10 -23.42
CA GLU A 461 -9.25 -7.28 -23.87
C GLU A 461 -9.52 -8.52 -23.03
N GLY A 462 -9.77 -8.36 -21.72
CA GLY A 462 -10.07 -9.44 -20.79
C GLY A 462 -11.55 -9.84 -20.74
N LYS A 463 -12.30 -9.33 -19.75
CA LYS A 463 -13.67 -9.79 -19.45
C LYS A 463 -14.77 -9.09 -20.26
N GLY A 464 -14.48 -7.95 -20.87
CA GLY A 464 -15.43 -7.09 -21.58
C GLY A 464 -16.28 -6.23 -20.64
N ILE A 465 -16.61 -5.00 -21.07
CA ILE A 465 -17.36 -4.00 -20.28
C ILE A 465 -18.74 -4.54 -19.80
N SER A 466 -19.36 -5.46 -20.54
CA SER A 466 -20.61 -6.12 -20.13
C SER A 466 -20.50 -7.02 -18.90
N ASN A 467 -19.29 -7.37 -18.45
CA ASN A 467 -19.01 -8.21 -17.29
C ASN A 467 -18.31 -7.43 -16.16
N LEU A 468 -18.51 -6.11 -16.10
CA LEU A 468 -18.04 -5.24 -15.02
C LEU A 468 -18.59 -5.72 -13.66
N ASP A 469 -17.76 -5.67 -12.62
CA ASP A 469 -18.07 -6.13 -11.26
C ASP A 469 -17.87 -5.04 -10.19
N GLY A 470 -17.92 -5.43 -8.90
CA GLY A 470 -17.86 -4.50 -7.79
C GLY A 470 -16.50 -3.84 -7.60
N ASP A 471 -15.41 -4.51 -7.99
CA ASP A 471 -14.05 -4.03 -7.79
C ASP A 471 -13.69 -3.02 -8.88
N ASP A 472 -14.08 -3.28 -10.14
CA ASP A 472 -13.97 -2.31 -11.25
C ASP A 472 -14.74 -1.00 -10.95
N ALA A 473 -15.98 -1.12 -10.47
CA ALA A 473 -16.82 0.04 -10.16
C ALA A 473 -16.24 0.86 -9.01
N SER A 474 -15.61 0.19 -8.02
CA SER A 474 -14.93 0.85 -6.90
C SER A 474 -13.66 1.56 -7.37
N PHE A 475 -12.89 0.96 -8.29
CA PHE A 475 -11.72 1.58 -8.91
C PHE A 475 -12.08 2.87 -9.66
N PHE A 476 -13.04 2.82 -10.59
CA PHE A 476 -13.46 4.00 -11.35
C PHE A 476 -14.10 5.09 -10.49
N GLN A 477 -14.93 4.72 -9.50
CA GLN A 477 -15.45 5.70 -8.52
C GLN A 477 -14.30 6.37 -7.74
N SER A 478 -13.28 5.61 -7.36
CA SER A 478 -12.13 6.11 -6.62
C SER A 478 -11.27 7.06 -7.46
N LEU A 479 -11.05 6.76 -8.75
CA LEU A 479 -10.39 7.66 -9.70
C LEU A 479 -11.19 8.95 -9.96
N ASN A 480 -12.50 8.83 -10.18
CA ASN A 480 -13.39 9.98 -10.34
C ASN A 480 -13.30 10.92 -9.13
N SER A 481 -13.35 10.38 -7.91
CA SER A 481 -13.16 11.14 -6.67
C SER A 481 -11.79 11.81 -6.61
N ASP A 482 -10.70 11.10 -6.96
CA ASP A 482 -9.35 11.68 -6.95
C ASP A 482 -9.23 12.86 -7.95
N LEU A 483 -9.74 12.72 -9.17
CA LEU A 483 -9.72 13.75 -10.20
C LEU A 483 -10.56 14.99 -9.82
N LEU A 484 -11.76 14.77 -9.26
CA LEU A 484 -12.63 15.86 -8.78
C LEU A 484 -12.00 16.63 -7.62
N SER A 485 -11.34 15.93 -6.69
CA SER A 485 -10.63 16.55 -5.55
C SER A 485 -9.52 17.51 -6.00
N ALA A 486 -8.91 17.21 -7.16
CA ALA A 486 -7.86 18.00 -7.80
C ALA A 486 -8.41 19.04 -8.80
N GLY A 487 -9.72 19.06 -9.07
CA GLY A 487 -10.39 20.05 -9.94
C GLY A 487 -10.58 19.64 -11.40
N TYR A 488 -10.13 18.43 -11.79
CA TYR A 488 -10.17 17.90 -13.16
C TYR A 488 -11.53 17.29 -13.50
N ARG A 489 -12.51 18.15 -13.79
CA ARG A 489 -13.92 17.74 -13.97
C ARG A 489 -14.18 16.95 -15.25
N ASP A 490 -13.57 17.36 -16.37
CA ASP A 490 -13.82 16.72 -17.67
C ASP A 490 -13.17 15.33 -17.71
N GLU A 491 -11.98 15.21 -17.12
CA GLU A 491 -11.23 13.96 -16.91
C GLU A 491 -11.94 13.04 -15.90
N ALA A 492 -12.53 13.60 -14.84
CA ALA A 492 -13.34 12.83 -13.90
C ALA A 492 -14.60 12.24 -14.55
N ASP A 493 -15.24 12.96 -15.47
CA ASP A 493 -16.36 12.43 -16.26
C ASP A 493 -15.89 11.32 -17.22
N GLN A 494 -14.66 11.42 -17.75
CA GLN A 494 -14.01 10.35 -18.53
C GLN A 494 -13.78 9.08 -17.70
N ALA A 495 -13.33 9.21 -16.44
CA ALA A 495 -13.10 8.07 -15.54
C ALA A 495 -14.34 7.19 -15.29
N LEU A 496 -15.55 7.71 -15.55
CA LEU A 496 -16.81 6.99 -15.36
C LEU A 496 -17.39 6.41 -16.66
N LEU A 497 -16.75 6.60 -17.82
CA LEU A 497 -17.30 6.18 -19.12
C LEU A 497 -17.54 4.66 -19.20
N ALA A 498 -16.59 3.82 -18.79
CA ALA A 498 -16.78 2.36 -18.77
C ALA A 498 -17.97 1.93 -17.87
N VAL A 499 -18.17 2.60 -16.72
CA VAL A 499 -19.29 2.31 -15.80
C VAL A 499 -20.61 2.80 -16.40
N ARG A 500 -20.62 3.97 -17.06
CA ARG A 500 -21.78 4.51 -17.78
C ARG A 500 -22.16 3.64 -18.98
N GLU A 501 -21.20 3.16 -19.78
CA GLU A 501 -21.44 2.23 -20.88
C GLU A 501 -22.04 0.91 -20.36
N PHE A 502 -21.53 0.38 -19.24
CA PHE A 502 -22.15 -0.76 -18.57
C PHE A 502 -23.61 -0.45 -18.18
N ILE A 503 -23.88 0.68 -17.52
CA ILE A 503 -25.24 1.06 -17.10
C ILE A 503 -26.18 1.21 -18.29
N ASP A 504 -25.74 1.89 -19.36
CA ASP A 504 -26.49 2.07 -20.61
C ASP A 504 -26.81 0.74 -21.29
N SER A 505 -25.89 -0.24 -21.24
CA SER A 505 -26.14 -1.60 -21.72
C SER A 505 -27.24 -2.34 -20.94
N GLN A 506 -27.52 -1.92 -19.70
CA GLN A 506 -28.56 -2.47 -18.83
C GLN A 506 -29.86 -1.63 -18.84
N GLN A 507 -29.89 -0.46 -19.47
CA GLN A 507 -31.07 0.39 -19.50
C GLN A 507 -32.23 -0.26 -20.27
N GLY A 508 -33.38 -0.40 -19.61
CA GLY A 508 -34.58 -1.03 -20.16
C GLY A 508 -34.62 -2.56 -20.03
N GLU A 509 -33.52 -3.19 -19.63
CA GLU A 509 -33.47 -4.63 -19.34
C GLU A 509 -33.96 -4.95 -17.91
N PRO A 510 -34.30 -6.21 -17.60
CA PRO A 510 -34.57 -6.67 -16.24
C PRO A 510 -33.35 -6.49 -15.31
N TYR A 511 -33.61 -6.10 -14.06
CA TYR A 511 -32.60 -5.97 -13.00
C TYR A 511 -31.78 -7.25 -12.82
N THR A 512 -30.46 -7.15 -12.96
CA THR A 512 -29.52 -8.28 -12.86
C THR A 512 -28.79 -8.32 -11.51
N THR A 513 -28.31 -9.50 -11.12
CA THR A 513 -27.44 -9.67 -9.94
C THR A 513 -26.12 -8.91 -10.08
N ALA A 514 -25.60 -8.76 -11.31
CA ALA A 514 -24.37 -8.01 -11.59
C ALA A 514 -24.55 -6.52 -11.27
N PHE A 515 -25.60 -5.89 -11.83
CA PHE A 515 -25.97 -4.51 -11.51
C PHE A 515 -26.17 -4.31 -10.00
N GLY A 516 -26.80 -5.28 -9.33
CA GLY A 516 -27.00 -5.24 -7.88
C GLY A 516 -25.72 -5.28 -7.04
N ARG A 517 -24.63 -5.89 -7.52
CA ARG A 517 -23.32 -5.87 -6.84
C ARG A 517 -22.67 -4.50 -6.98
N ILE A 518 -22.64 -3.96 -8.20
CA ILE A 518 -22.11 -2.61 -8.50
C ILE A 518 -22.85 -1.56 -7.67
N LEU A 519 -24.19 -1.58 -7.65
CA LEU A 519 -25.00 -0.63 -6.89
C LEU A 519 -24.73 -0.70 -5.37
N VAL A 520 -24.39 -1.87 -4.83
CA VAL A 520 -24.00 -2.03 -3.41
C VAL A 520 -22.57 -1.56 -3.15
N ALA A 521 -21.63 -1.82 -4.07
CA ALA A 521 -20.26 -1.32 -3.99
C ALA A 521 -20.23 0.22 -3.99
N LEU A 522 -20.87 0.84 -4.99
CA LEU A 522 -20.98 2.29 -5.11
C LEU A 522 -21.62 2.93 -3.87
N ARG A 523 -22.70 2.34 -3.33
CA ARG A 523 -23.33 2.81 -2.09
C ARG A 523 -22.35 2.81 -0.91
N ASN A 524 -21.52 1.77 -0.78
CA ASN A 524 -20.55 1.68 0.30
C ASN A 524 -19.42 2.71 0.13
N GLY A 525 -18.90 2.87 -1.09
CA GLY A 525 -17.91 3.91 -1.42
C GLY A 525 -18.45 5.32 -1.16
N THR A 526 -19.68 5.60 -1.57
CA THR A 526 -20.35 6.88 -1.30
C THR A 526 -20.56 7.10 0.20
N SER A 527 -20.92 6.07 0.99
CA SER A 527 -21.03 6.21 2.46
C SER A 527 -19.69 6.60 3.09
N ALA A 528 -18.60 5.93 2.68
CA ALA A 528 -17.25 6.24 3.16
C ALA A 528 -16.81 7.66 2.78
N ALA A 529 -17.14 8.13 1.57
CA ALA A 529 -16.89 9.52 1.17
C ALA A 529 -17.66 10.54 2.02
N VAL A 530 -18.95 10.27 2.31
CA VAL A 530 -19.77 11.12 3.20
C VAL A 530 -19.23 11.11 4.64
N GLU A 531 -18.79 9.96 5.14
CA GLU A 531 -18.16 9.82 6.46
C GLU A 531 -16.84 10.62 6.54
N ALA A 532 -15.98 10.52 5.54
CA ALA A 532 -14.75 11.33 5.44
C ALA A 532 -15.04 12.84 5.33
N ALA A 533 -16.11 13.24 4.62
CA ALA A 533 -16.54 14.63 4.55
C ALA A 533 -17.06 15.16 5.89
N GLU A 534 -17.79 14.34 6.66
CA GLU A 534 -18.22 14.68 8.02
C GLU A 534 -17.03 14.81 8.99
N GLU A 535 -16.04 13.92 8.90
CA GLU A 535 -14.79 13.98 9.67
C GLU A 535 -13.95 15.23 9.31
N ALA A 536 -13.93 15.63 8.03
CA ALA A 536 -13.31 16.86 7.55
C ALA A 536 -14.13 18.14 7.82
N GLY A 537 -15.26 18.04 8.53
CA GLY A 537 -16.07 19.20 8.93
C GLY A 537 -16.91 19.82 7.80
N LEU A 538 -17.33 19.02 6.82
CA LEU A 538 -18.23 19.41 5.71
C LEU A 538 -17.74 20.64 4.91
N SER A 539 -16.44 20.71 4.66
CA SER A 539 -15.84 21.74 3.82
C SER A 539 -14.62 21.21 3.04
N GLY A 540 -14.05 22.03 2.15
CA GLY A 540 -12.86 21.65 1.37
C GLY A 540 -13.12 20.61 0.28
N SER A 541 -12.07 19.89 -0.13
CA SER A 541 -12.12 18.86 -1.18
C SER A 541 -13.03 17.69 -0.81
N ALA A 542 -12.80 17.07 0.36
CA ALA A 542 -13.56 15.89 0.83
C ALA A 542 -15.08 16.08 0.78
N HIS A 543 -15.56 17.29 1.07
CA HIS A 543 -16.99 17.62 0.96
C HIS A 543 -17.50 17.63 -0.49
N ASN A 544 -16.75 18.23 -1.42
CA ASN A 544 -17.08 18.19 -2.85
C ASN A 544 -17.03 16.76 -3.39
N ASP A 545 -16.02 15.97 -2.99
CA ASP A 545 -15.85 14.58 -3.40
C ASP A 545 -17.06 13.72 -3.00
N ALA A 546 -17.54 13.89 -1.77
CA ALA A 546 -18.76 13.25 -1.29
C ALA A 546 -20.00 13.67 -2.10
N LEU A 547 -20.19 14.97 -2.37
CA LEU A 547 -21.33 15.45 -3.18
C LEU A 547 -21.33 14.82 -4.58
N ASN A 548 -20.18 14.75 -5.23
CA ASN A 548 -20.06 14.13 -6.55
C ASN A 548 -20.30 12.61 -6.50
N ALA A 549 -19.77 11.91 -5.49
CA ALA A 549 -20.02 10.49 -5.28
C ALA A 549 -21.51 10.18 -5.02
N VAL A 550 -22.25 11.08 -4.37
CA VAL A 550 -23.70 10.98 -4.18
C VAL A 550 -24.45 11.25 -5.49
N GLY A 551 -24.03 12.25 -6.26
CA GLY A 551 -24.57 12.55 -7.59
C GLY A 551 -24.44 11.39 -8.57
N PHE A 552 -23.25 10.78 -8.65
CA PHE A 552 -23.04 9.58 -9.47
C PHE A 552 -23.86 8.39 -8.96
N PHE A 553 -23.91 8.16 -7.64
CA PHE A 553 -24.73 7.09 -7.07
C PHE A 553 -26.25 7.29 -7.33
N GLN A 554 -26.72 8.54 -7.42
CA GLN A 554 -28.06 8.88 -7.91
C GLN A 554 -28.23 8.50 -9.39
N GLU A 555 -27.30 8.89 -10.27
CA GLU A 555 -27.29 8.54 -11.70
C GLU A 555 -27.46 7.01 -11.90
N VAL A 556 -26.58 6.22 -11.27
CA VAL A 556 -26.61 4.75 -11.34
C VAL A 556 -27.92 4.18 -10.75
N THR A 557 -28.39 4.70 -9.62
CA THR A 557 -29.64 4.27 -8.98
C THR A 557 -30.84 4.40 -9.92
N LEU A 558 -30.92 5.50 -10.67
CA LEU A 558 -32.05 5.77 -11.56
C LEU A 558 -32.01 4.92 -12.83
N GLY A 559 -30.82 4.60 -13.34
CA GLY A 559 -30.59 3.75 -14.52
C GLY A 559 -30.95 2.27 -14.36
N ALA A 560 -31.13 1.77 -13.13
CA ALA A 560 -31.35 0.34 -12.88
C ALA A 560 -32.56 -0.27 -13.64
N GLY A 561 -32.49 -1.56 -13.95
CA GLY A 561 -33.61 -2.31 -14.53
C GLY A 561 -34.80 -2.50 -13.57
N GLN A 562 -35.97 -2.86 -14.12
CA GLN A 562 -37.12 -3.30 -13.30
C GLN A 562 -36.91 -4.71 -12.76
N GLN A 563 -37.47 -5.01 -11.58
CA GLN A 563 -37.32 -6.32 -10.95
C GLN A 563 -38.40 -7.30 -11.43
N TYR A 564 -37.98 -8.42 -12.00
CA TYR A 564 -38.86 -9.47 -12.56
C TYR A 564 -38.77 -10.79 -11.78
N ARG A 565 -39.84 -11.58 -11.88
CA ARG A 565 -39.90 -13.00 -11.50
C ARG A 565 -40.71 -13.75 -12.54
N ASP A 566 -40.17 -14.87 -13.04
CA ASP A 566 -40.82 -15.71 -14.06
C ASP A 566 -41.32 -14.93 -15.30
N GLY A 567 -40.58 -13.88 -15.70
CA GLY A 567 -40.91 -13.00 -16.83
C GLY A 567 -42.05 -12.01 -16.58
N GLN A 568 -42.46 -11.78 -15.33
CA GLN A 568 -43.42 -10.75 -14.94
C GLN A 568 -42.79 -9.78 -13.92
N PRO A 569 -43.13 -8.47 -13.92
CA PRO A 569 -42.67 -7.55 -12.87
C PRO A 569 -43.10 -8.02 -11.49
N LEU A 570 -42.28 -7.77 -10.47
CA LEU A 570 -42.63 -8.07 -9.08
C LEU A 570 -43.80 -7.19 -8.62
N ASP A 571 -44.93 -7.82 -8.32
CA ASP A 571 -46.14 -7.13 -7.86
C ASP A 571 -45.89 -6.31 -6.58
N GLY A 572 -46.28 -5.04 -6.62
CA GLY A 572 -46.04 -4.03 -5.58
C GLY A 572 -44.56 -3.73 -5.27
N ARG A 573 -43.60 -4.23 -6.06
CA ARG A 573 -42.13 -4.11 -5.83
C ARG A 573 -41.28 -4.00 -7.10
N CYS A 574 -41.86 -3.62 -8.24
CA CYS A 574 -41.16 -3.61 -9.54
C CYS A 574 -39.93 -2.66 -9.58
N GLU A 575 -39.91 -1.63 -8.75
CA GLU A 575 -38.84 -0.61 -8.65
C GLU A 575 -38.29 -0.53 -7.21
N ALA A 576 -38.39 -1.62 -6.43
CA ALA A 576 -38.10 -1.58 -5.00
C ALA A 576 -36.62 -1.24 -4.71
N MET A 577 -35.68 -1.79 -5.49
CA MET A 577 -34.26 -1.43 -5.36
C MET A 577 -33.99 0.06 -5.59
N LYS A 578 -34.57 0.67 -6.63
CA LYS A 578 -34.44 2.14 -6.84
C LYS A 578 -35.00 2.90 -5.65
N THR A 579 -36.23 2.57 -5.27
CA THR A 579 -36.96 3.24 -4.18
C THR A 579 -36.20 3.20 -2.87
N LEU A 580 -35.53 2.08 -2.56
CA LEU A 580 -34.64 1.96 -1.40
C LEU A 580 -33.44 2.90 -1.53
N MET A 581 -32.70 2.83 -2.65
CA MET A 581 -31.48 3.62 -2.83
C MET A 581 -31.74 5.12 -2.95
N VAL A 582 -32.92 5.56 -3.43
CA VAL A 582 -33.33 6.96 -3.33
C VAL A 582 -33.36 7.43 -1.87
N THR A 583 -33.92 6.65 -0.94
CA THR A 583 -33.87 7.04 0.49
C THR A 583 -32.46 7.05 1.06
N THR A 584 -31.50 6.35 0.43
CA THR A 584 -30.10 6.34 0.83
C THR A 584 -29.36 7.58 0.32
N TYR A 585 -29.44 7.91 -0.97
CA TYR A 585 -28.78 9.12 -1.48
C TYR A 585 -29.46 10.41 -0.99
N ALA A 586 -30.76 10.39 -0.71
CA ALA A 586 -31.43 11.51 -0.05
C ALA A 586 -30.87 11.79 1.35
N ASP A 587 -30.57 10.73 2.11
CA ASP A 587 -29.92 10.87 3.42
C ASP A 587 -28.45 11.29 3.30
N PHE A 588 -27.74 10.86 2.25
CA PHE A 588 -26.39 11.35 1.97
C PHE A 588 -26.38 12.85 1.62
N TYR A 589 -27.26 13.34 0.73
CA TYR A 589 -27.41 14.78 0.48
C TYR A 589 -27.76 15.55 1.75
N ARG A 590 -28.65 15.01 2.61
CA ARG A 590 -28.98 15.59 3.92
C ARG A 590 -27.78 15.65 4.87
N ARG A 591 -26.95 14.61 4.92
CA ARG A 591 -25.72 14.57 5.72
C ARG A 591 -24.69 15.62 5.27
N LEU A 592 -24.65 15.86 3.96
CA LEU A 592 -23.81 16.89 3.33
C LEU A 592 -24.44 18.31 3.40
N GLY A 593 -25.75 18.45 3.60
CA GLY A 593 -26.41 19.75 3.56
C GLY A 593 -26.62 20.30 2.14
N ASP A 594 -26.77 19.43 1.13
CA ASP A 594 -27.15 19.83 -0.23
C ASP A 594 -28.68 19.88 -0.39
N ASP A 595 -29.23 21.07 -0.18
CA ASP A 595 -30.67 21.35 -0.33
C ASP A 595 -31.19 21.00 -1.74
N GLU A 596 -30.44 21.32 -2.80
CA GLU A 596 -30.88 20.98 -4.16
C GLU A 596 -30.88 19.46 -4.39
N GLY A 597 -29.90 18.74 -3.82
CA GLY A 597 -29.82 17.29 -3.84
C GLY A 597 -30.99 16.65 -3.11
N MET A 598 -31.37 17.19 -1.95
CA MET A 598 -32.56 16.79 -1.20
C MET A 598 -33.85 17.02 -1.98
N GLU A 599 -34.03 18.18 -2.63
CA GLU A 599 -35.19 18.46 -3.50
C GLU A 599 -35.27 17.49 -4.69
N ARG A 600 -34.15 17.24 -5.38
CA ARG A 600 -34.04 16.25 -6.47
C ARG A 600 -34.48 14.87 -5.98
N ALA A 601 -33.97 14.43 -4.82
CA ALA A 601 -34.29 13.14 -4.23
C ALA A 601 -35.76 12.99 -3.82
N ILE A 602 -36.39 14.07 -3.32
CA ILE A 602 -37.84 14.12 -3.07
C ILE A 602 -38.63 13.89 -4.36
N GLY A 603 -38.23 14.52 -5.46
CA GLY A 603 -38.87 14.36 -6.77
C GLY A 603 -38.80 12.91 -7.27
N ASP A 604 -37.61 12.31 -7.22
CA ASP A 604 -37.38 10.92 -7.61
C ASP A 604 -38.13 9.93 -6.71
N PHE A 605 -38.12 10.16 -5.39
CA PHE A 605 -38.85 9.32 -4.43
C PHE A 605 -40.34 9.33 -4.73
N ARG A 606 -40.95 10.53 -4.87
CA ARG A 606 -42.38 10.68 -5.17
C ARG A 606 -42.74 9.93 -6.46
N ARG A 607 -41.96 10.11 -7.52
CA ARG A 607 -42.15 9.43 -8.82
C ARG A 607 -42.17 7.91 -8.68
N LEU A 608 -41.17 7.34 -8.00
CA LEU A 608 -41.06 5.88 -7.81
C LEU A 608 -42.11 5.32 -6.84
N ALA A 609 -42.42 6.05 -5.77
CA ALA A 609 -43.39 5.63 -4.76
C ALA A 609 -44.84 5.63 -5.28
N THR A 610 -45.15 6.46 -6.30
CA THR A 610 -46.48 6.50 -6.96
C THR A 610 -46.60 5.61 -8.20
N THR A 611 -45.56 4.85 -8.57
CA THR A 611 -45.64 3.89 -9.69
C THR A 611 -46.54 2.71 -9.33
N ASP A 612 -47.56 2.42 -10.16
CA ASP A 612 -48.60 1.40 -9.90
C ASP A 612 -48.05 0.05 -9.41
N CYS A 613 -47.01 -0.49 -10.05
CA CYS A 613 -46.41 -1.77 -9.68
C CYS A 613 -45.44 -1.71 -8.48
N ASN A 614 -45.33 -0.58 -7.80
CA ASN A 614 -44.37 -0.31 -6.72
C ASN A 614 -44.99 0.34 -5.47
N LEU A 615 -46.28 0.69 -5.51
CA LEU A 615 -47.03 1.41 -4.45
C LEU A 615 -46.77 0.87 -3.03
N THR A 616 -46.83 -0.45 -2.84
CA THR A 616 -46.59 -1.10 -1.55
C THR A 616 -45.18 -0.85 -1.00
N TYR A 617 -44.15 -0.85 -1.85
CA TYR A 617 -42.78 -0.59 -1.43
C TYR A 617 -42.50 0.91 -1.23
N GLY A 618 -43.07 1.78 -2.07
CA GLY A 618 -43.08 3.23 -1.87
C GLY A 618 -43.64 3.62 -0.50
N ALA A 619 -44.82 3.09 -0.16
CA ALA A 619 -45.42 3.25 1.16
C ALA A 619 -44.51 2.72 2.29
N THR A 620 -43.75 1.66 2.06
CA THR A 620 -42.84 1.07 3.07
C THR A 620 -41.57 1.89 3.30
N MET A 621 -41.07 2.58 2.28
CA MET A 621 -39.90 3.45 2.39
C MET A 621 -40.24 4.86 2.88
N SER A 622 -41.51 5.27 2.80
CA SER A 622 -41.98 6.63 3.10
C SER A 622 -41.51 7.22 4.44
N PRO A 623 -41.52 6.49 5.59
CA PRO A 623 -41.04 7.03 6.86
C PRO A 623 -39.58 7.52 6.86
N ARG A 624 -38.75 7.03 5.93
CA ARG A 624 -37.34 7.45 5.80
C ARG A 624 -37.17 8.85 5.23
N MET A 625 -38.20 9.41 4.61
CA MET A 625 -38.10 10.73 3.95
C MET A 625 -38.38 11.90 4.89
N ALA A 626 -38.97 11.70 6.07
CA ALA A 626 -39.30 12.79 6.99
C ALA A 626 -38.10 13.73 7.30
N PRO A 627 -36.86 13.23 7.54
CA PRO A 627 -35.70 14.09 7.76
C PRO A 627 -35.33 14.98 6.58
N ILE A 628 -35.56 14.50 5.34
CA ILE A 628 -35.20 15.22 4.12
C ILE A 628 -36.14 16.41 3.91
N TYR A 629 -37.45 16.21 4.12
CA TYR A 629 -38.42 17.32 4.09
C TYR A 629 -38.27 18.27 5.28
N GLY A 630 -37.89 17.73 6.44
CA GLY A 630 -37.75 18.49 7.67
C GLY A 630 -36.60 19.48 7.66
N GLU A 631 -35.43 19.09 7.16
CA GLU A 631 -34.28 19.99 7.02
C GLU A 631 -34.54 21.09 5.96
N LEU A 632 -35.37 20.80 4.95
CA LEU A 632 -35.84 21.77 3.95
C LEU A 632 -37.01 22.67 4.42
N GLY A 633 -37.55 22.46 5.63
CA GLY A 633 -38.73 23.19 6.12
C GLY A 633 -40.04 22.92 5.35
N ASP A 634 -40.16 21.78 4.66
CA ASP A 634 -41.32 21.38 3.84
C ASP A 634 -42.16 20.26 4.50
N ILE A 635 -42.15 20.18 5.84
CA ILE A 635 -42.74 19.06 6.59
C ILE A 635 -44.28 18.99 6.45
N ASP A 636 -44.96 20.13 6.30
CA ASP A 636 -46.41 20.19 6.05
C ASP A 636 -46.78 19.55 4.70
N THR A 637 -45.98 19.77 3.65
CA THR A 637 -46.19 19.14 2.35
C THR A 637 -45.91 17.64 2.41
N TYR A 638 -44.93 17.20 3.20
CA TYR A 638 -44.70 15.78 3.47
C TYR A 638 -45.91 15.13 4.16
N LEU A 639 -46.43 15.72 5.23
CA LEU A 639 -47.61 15.23 5.95
C LEU A 639 -48.84 15.15 5.04
N ALA A 640 -49.06 16.17 4.20
CA ALA A 640 -50.10 16.14 3.18
C ALA A 640 -49.86 15.04 2.12
N TRP A 641 -48.61 14.76 1.75
CA TRP A 641 -48.27 13.67 0.83
C TRP A 641 -48.55 12.29 1.45
N ILE A 642 -48.18 12.08 2.72
CA ILE A 642 -48.45 10.85 3.50
C ILE A 642 -49.95 10.53 3.53
N GLU A 643 -50.79 11.50 3.88
CA GLU A 643 -52.25 11.30 3.97
C GLU A 643 -52.88 10.96 2.61
N ASN A 644 -52.42 11.60 1.53
CA ASN A 644 -52.99 11.40 0.19
C ASN A 644 -52.46 10.16 -0.56
N HIS A 645 -51.25 9.69 -0.26
CA HIS A 645 -50.58 8.62 -1.04
C HIS A 645 -50.19 7.39 -0.22
N VAL A 646 -49.77 7.54 1.04
CA VAL A 646 -49.29 6.41 1.86
C VAL A 646 -50.40 5.77 2.66
N ARG A 647 -51.23 6.58 3.35
CA ARG A 647 -52.34 6.08 4.17
C ARG A 647 -53.33 5.20 3.39
N PRO A 648 -53.72 5.53 2.14
CA PRO A 648 -54.59 4.66 1.34
C PRO A 648 -54.01 3.27 1.01
N ILE A 649 -52.68 3.09 1.14
CA ILE A 649 -51.96 1.84 0.89
C ILE A 649 -51.68 1.10 2.20
N ASN A 650 -51.22 1.81 3.23
CA ASN A 650 -50.79 1.21 4.50
C ASN A 650 -50.81 2.23 5.66
N ASP A 651 -51.83 2.16 6.51
CA ASP A 651 -51.96 2.99 7.73
C ASP A 651 -50.71 2.95 8.62
N ARG A 652 -50.15 1.76 8.90
CA ARG A 652 -48.99 1.62 9.81
C ARG A 652 -47.77 2.41 9.31
N ASN A 653 -47.55 2.44 8.00
CA ASN A 653 -46.44 3.19 7.44
C ASN A 653 -46.74 4.69 7.37
N ALA A 654 -48.01 5.08 7.23
CA ALA A 654 -48.41 6.48 7.33
C ALA A 654 -48.25 7.02 8.75
N ASP A 655 -48.64 6.24 9.76
CA ASP A 655 -48.48 6.59 11.17
C ASP A 655 -46.97 6.73 11.52
N ALA A 656 -46.15 5.72 11.20
CA ALA A 656 -44.69 5.80 11.41
C ALA A 656 -44.01 6.96 10.63
N ALA A 657 -44.59 7.37 9.50
CA ALA A 657 -44.12 8.54 8.76
C ALA A 657 -44.50 9.87 9.42
N GLN A 658 -45.66 9.92 10.11
CA GLN A 658 -46.10 11.07 10.90
C GLN A 658 -45.29 11.17 12.21
N ASP A 659 -45.05 10.05 12.89
CA ASP A 659 -44.20 10.00 14.10
C ASP A 659 -42.80 10.57 13.82
N ASN A 660 -42.19 10.18 12.68
CA ASN A 660 -40.88 10.70 12.25
C ASN A 660 -40.89 12.19 11.85
N ALA A 661 -42.05 12.82 11.65
CA ALA A 661 -42.17 14.24 11.27
C ALA A 661 -42.22 15.18 12.48
N VAL A 662 -42.66 14.68 13.65
CA VAL A 662 -42.85 15.44 14.90
C VAL A 662 -41.63 16.32 15.26
N LEU A 663 -40.43 15.75 15.15
CA LEU A 663 -39.18 16.44 15.47
C LEU A 663 -39.02 17.74 14.67
N TYR A 664 -39.37 17.72 13.39
CA TYR A 664 -39.23 18.85 12.49
C TYR A 664 -40.37 19.87 12.66
N GLN A 665 -41.57 19.42 13.05
CA GLN A 665 -42.62 20.33 13.51
C GLN A 665 -42.22 21.09 14.79
N ALA A 666 -41.37 20.52 15.64
CA ALA A 666 -40.76 21.23 16.77
C ALA A 666 -39.67 22.23 16.31
N VAL A 667 -38.86 21.87 15.30
CA VAL A 667 -37.90 22.81 14.69
C VAL A 667 -38.62 24.04 14.12
N ASP A 668 -39.65 23.85 13.28
CA ASP A 668 -40.43 24.95 12.68
C ASP A 668 -41.02 25.90 13.74
N ARG A 669 -41.52 25.35 14.86
CA ARG A 669 -42.01 26.13 16.00
C ARG A 669 -40.91 26.94 16.67
N ALA A 670 -39.76 26.33 16.93
CA ALA A 670 -38.63 27.03 17.53
C ALA A 670 -38.14 28.17 16.62
N LEU A 671 -38.02 27.94 15.30
CA LEU A 671 -37.71 28.97 14.30
C LEU A 671 -38.77 30.10 14.25
N ALA A 672 -40.03 29.80 14.54
CA ALA A 672 -41.11 30.79 14.67
C ALA A 672 -41.05 31.60 16.00
N GLY A 673 -40.09 31.32 16.88
CA GLY A 673 -39.95 31.93 18.20
C GLY A 673 -40.72 31.23 19.32
N GLU A 674 -41.29 30.06 19.07
CA GLU A 674 -42.08 29.25 20.01
C GLU A 674 -41.22 28.15 20.69
N VAL A 675 -39.95 28.45 21.01
CA VAL A 675 -38.95 27.47 21.49
C VAL A 675 -39.43 26.65 22.69
N GLN A 676 -40.13 27.28 23.65
CA GLN A 676 -40.69 26.57 24.81
C GLN A 676 -41.79 25.57 24.41
N GLU A 677 -42.65 25.91 23.45
CA GLU A 677 -43.65 24.97 22.91
C GLU A 677 -42.97 23.85 22.12
N ALA A 678 -41.88 24.13 21.40
CA ALA A 678 -41.08 23.12 20.72
C ALA A 678 -40.45 22.12 21.70
N ILE A 679 -39.80 22.61 22.76
CA ILE A 679 -39.23 21.78 23.85
C ILE A 679 -40.32 20.88 24.46
N GLU A 680 -41.48 21.45 24.81
CA GLU A 680 -42.61 20.69 25.35
C GLU A 680 -43.15 19.67 24.34
N HIS A 681 -43.19 20.00 23.04
CA HIS A 681 -43.72 19.13 21.99
C HIS A 681 -42.90 17.84 21.79
N VAL A 682 -41.56 17.91 21.82
CA VAL A 682 -40.71 16.71 21.76
C VAL A 682 -40.56 16.02 23.12
N ALA A 683 -40.42 16.77 24.21
CA ALA A 683 -40.21 16.17 25.54
C ALA A 683 -41.45 15.38 26.03
N THR A 684 -42.67 15.81 25.69
CA THR A 684 -43.92 15.11 26.08
C THR A 684 -44.20 13.84 25.28
N GLN A 685 -43.48 13.60 24.19
CA GLN A 685 -43.58 12.37 23.38
C GLN A 685 -42.50 11.32 23.72
N ALA A 686 -41.56 11.68 24.59
CA ALA A 686 -40.56 10.75 25.09
C ALA A 686 -41.13 9.86 26.21
N ASP A 687 -40.88 8.55 26.15
CA ASP A 687 -41.28 7.60 27.19
C ASP A 687 -40.45 7.75 28.49
N THR A 688 -39.23 8.30 28.39
CA THR A 688 -38.32 8.53 29.52
C THR A 688 -37.60 9.88 29.43
N ALA A 689 -37.07 10.35 30.56
CA ALA A 689 -36.20 11.53 30.62
C ALA A 689 -34.92 11.36 29.76
N GLN A 690 -34.42 10.13 29.61
CA GLN A 690 -33.28 9.85 28.71
C GLN A 690 -33.65 10.05 27.24
N ASP A 691 -34.85 9.59 26.85
CA ASP A 691 -35.35 9.76 25.49
C ASP A 691 -35.64 11.25 25.23
N ALA A 692 -36.18 11.98 26.21
CA ALA A 692 -36.35 13.42 26.12
C ALA A 692 -35.01 14.17 25.95
N ILE A 693 -33.98 13.86 26.75
CA ILE A 693 -32.63 14.43 26.55
C ILE A 693 -32.11 14.12 25.13
N THR A 694 -32.38 12.92 24.61
CA THR A 694 -31.99 12.53 23.25
C THR A 694 -32.75 13.32 22.17
N GLN A 695 -34.07 13.48 22.32
CA GLN A 695 -34.92 14.27 21.42
C GLN A 695 -34.62 15.79 21.47
N LEU A 696 -34.13 16.29 22.61
CA LEU A 696 -33.68 17.68 22.73
C LEU A 696 -32.28 17.90 22.14
N THR A 697 -31.44 16.85 22.05
CA THR A 697 -30.02 16.98 21.65
C THR A 697 -29.68 16.26 20.34
N GLN A 698 -29.28 15.00 20.41
CA GLN A 698 -29.00 14.10 19.28
C GLN A 698 -28.99 12.64 19.77
N VAL A 699 -29.00 11.68 18.84
CA VAL A 699 -28.59 10.28 19.13
C VAL A 699 -27.09 10.23 19.42
N GLY A 700 -26.64 9.23 20.19
CA GLY A 700 -25.23 9.05 20.53
C GLY A 700 -24.83 9.72 21.84
N THR A 701 -23.52 9.85 22.05
CA THR A 701 -22.88 10.25 23.31
C THR A 701 -22.49 11.72 23.36
N GLY A 702 -22.55 12.43 22.24
CA GLY A 702 -22.14 13.83 22.15
C GLY A 702 -20.62 14.01 22.09
N SER A 703 -19.87 12.92 21.91
CA SER A 703 -18.44 12.96 21.61
C SER A 703 -18.25 13.38 20.13
N ARG A 704 -17.15 13.00 19.47
CA ARG A 704 -17.02 13.20 18.02
C ARG A 704 -17.89 12.23 17.20
N ASP A 705 -18.87 11.57 17.82
CA ASP A 705 -19.85 10.75 17.11
C ASP A 705 -20.84 11.61 16.31
N ALA A 706 -20.87 11.36 14.99
CA ALA A 706 -21.83 11.91 14.01
C ALA A 706 -23.25 11.34 14.23
N GLY A 707 -23.76 11.47 15.45
CA GLY A 707 -25.08 11.01 15.83
C GLY A 707 -26.19 11.82 15.18
N THR A 708 -27.32 11.17 14.90
CA THR A 708 -28.48 11.78 14.25
C THR A 708 -28.90 13.06 15.00
N PRO A 709 -28.82 14.25 14.37
CA PRO A 709 -29.13 15.51 15.02
C PRO A 709 -30.61 15.54 15.41
N HIS A 710 -30.91 16.08 16.59
CA HIS A 710 -32.27 16.37 17.04
C HIS A 710 -32.35 17.86 17.43
N LEU A 711 -33.41 18.29 18.13
CA LEU A 711 -33.90 19.67 18.13
C LEU A 711 -32.80 20.75 18.28
N ALA A 712 -31.96 20.69 19.31
CA ALA A 712 -30.90 21.69 19.50
C ALA A 712 -29.83 21.68 18.40
N VAL A 713 -29.44 20.51 17.89
CA VAL A 713 -28.38 20.39 16.87
C VAL A 713 -28.92 20.78 15.48
N LEU A 714 -30.20 20.50 15.20
CA LEU A 714 -30.89 20.96 14.00
C LEU A 714 -31.00 22.49 13.97
N LEU A 715 -31.50 23.10 15.06
CA LEU A 715 -31.59 24.56 15.19
C LEU A 715 -30.21 25.25 15.04
N TRP A 716 -29.17 24.67 15.64
CA TRP A 716 -27.80 25.18 15.50
C TRP A 716 -27.30 25.15 14.04
N ARG A 717 -27.49 24.03 13.33
CA ARG A 717 -27.12 23.90 11.91
C ARG A 717 -27.84 24.93 11.02
N GLN A 718 -29.07 25.29 11.38
CA GLN A 718 -29.87 26.30 10.69
C GLN A 718 -29.58 27.74 11.16
N GLY A 719 -28.60 27.94 12.05
CA GLY A 719 -28.15 29.25 12.55
C GLY A 719 -29.03 29.86 13.65
N ALA A 720 -30.06 29.14 14.12
CA ALA A 720 -30.94 29.51 15.23
C ALA A 720 -30.25 29.25 16.59
N ASN A 721 -29.16 29.98 16.81
CA ASN A 721 -28.23 29.74 17.93
C ASN A 721 -28.85 30.04 19.30
N GLU A 722 -29.68 31.09 19.44
CA GLU A 722 -30.27 31.42 20.74
C GLU A 722 -31.30 30.34 21.14
N GLU A 723 -32.13 29.94 20.18
CA GLU A 723 -33.14 28.90 20.28
C GLU A 723 -32.49 27.54 20.61
N ALA A 724 -31.45 27.16 19.87
CA ALA A 724 -30.67 25.95 20.14
C ALA A 724 -30.07 25.93 21.55
N TRP A 725 -29.61 27.07 22.07
CA TRP A 725 -29.02 27.13 23.41
C TRP A 725 -30.08 26.95 24.50
N ASP A 726 -31.29 27.48 24.32
CA ASP A 726 -32.41 27.27 25.23
C ASP A 726 -32.83 25.80 25.27
N VAL A 727 -32.83 25.11 24.12
CA VAL A 727 -33.03 23.64 24.08
C VAL A 727 -31.90 22.89 24.80
N MET A 728 -30.64 23.29 24.64
CA MET A 728 -29.49 22.74 25.39
C MET A 728 -29.52 23.09 26.89
N ASN A 729 -30.21 24.14 27.29
CA ASN A 729 -30.45 24.46 28.70
C ASN A 729 -31.51 23.52 29.29
N ALA A 730 -32.65 23.32 28.60
CA ALA A 730 -33.66 22.37 29.02
C ALA A 730 -33.12 20.92 29.11
N ALA A 731 -32.31 20.50 28.13
CA ALA A 731 -31.65 19.20 28.16
C ALA A 731 -30.68 19.05 29.35
N TRP A 732 -29.98 20.13 29.73
CA TRP A 732 -29.10 20.15 30.91
C TRP A 732 -29.88 20.08 32.22
N GLU A 733 -30.94 20.87 32.37
CA GLU A 733 -31.80 20.87 33.55
C GLU A 733 -32.43 19.48 33.77
N LEU A 734 -32.89 18.84 32.70
CA LEU A 734 -33.41 17.48 32.76
C LEU A 734 -32.32 16.45 33.10
N ALA A 735 -31.13 16.54 32.50
CA ALA A 735 -29.99 15.66 32.77
C ALA A 735 -29.41 15.79 34.20
N MET A 736 -29.74 16.87 34.91
CA MET A 736 -29.33 17.13 36.31
C MET A 736 -30.49 16.98 37.30
N SER A 737 -31.64 16.46 36.86
CA SER A 737 -32.87 16.37 37.64
C SER A 737 -32.96 15.10 38.50
N ASP A 738 -33.70 15.19 39.62
CA ASP A 738 -34.06 14.03 40.43
C ASP A 738 -34.85 12.99 39.61
N GLU A 739 -35.65 13.41 38.62
CA GLU A 739 -36.39 12.50 37.74
C GLU A 739 -35.44 11.62 36.92
N TYR A 740 -34.43 12.21 36.29
CA TYR A 740 -33.45 11.46 35.51
C TYR A 740 -32.58 10.55 36.40
N VAL A 741 -32.28 11.00 37.64
CA VAL A 741 -31.66 10.16 38.66
C VAL A 741 -32.56 8.98 39.03
N GLU A 742 -33.87 9.16 39.25
CA GLU A 742 -34.81 8.08 39.59
C GLU A 742 -34.99 7.07 38.45
N GLN A 743 -34.94 7.53 37.19
CA GLN A 743 -35.08 6.67 36.00
C GLN A 743 -33.78 5.96 35.57
N ARG A 744 -32.64 6.22 36.22
CA ARG A 744 -31.33 5.69 35.80
C ARG A 744 -31.29 4.15 35.79
N SER A 745 -30.93 3.57 34.65
CA SER A 745 -30.76 2.12 34.49
C SER A 745 -29.32 1.63 34.75
N SER A 746 -28.33 2.51 34.56
CA SER A 746 -26.90 2.26 34.79
C SER A 746 -26.14 3.59 34.85
N GLY A 747 -24.94 3.57 35.42
CA GLY A 747 -24.00 4.70 35.43
C GLY A 747 -23.60 5.11 34.01
N ARG A 748 -23.47 4.14 33.10
CA ARG A 748 -23.25 4.38 31.67
C ARG A 748 -24.31 5.27 31.04
N ASN A 749 -25.56 4.85 31.14
CA ASN A 749 -26.67 5.59 30.55
C ASN A 749 -26.79 6.98 31.19
N PHE A 750 -26.64 7.06 32.52
CA PHE A 750 -26.74 8.31 33.28
C PHE A 750 -25.73 9.38 32.83
N VAL A 751 -24.46 9.04 32.60
CA VAL A 751 -23.49 10.05 32.16
C VAL A 751 -23.51 10.24 30.65
N ASP A 752 -23.42 9.17 29.86
CA ASP A 752 -23.24 9.24 28.40
C ASP A 752 -24.50 9.59 27.62
N GLN A 753 -25.70 9.47 28.22
CA GLN A 753 -26.94 9.99 27.66
C GLN A 753 -27.49 11.20 28.44
N GLY A 754 -26.77 11.66 29.46
CA GLY A 754 -27.16 12.77 30.34
C GLY A 754 -26.12 13.88 30.37
N CYS A 755 -25.63 14.24 31.56
CA CYS A 755 -24.91 15.49 31.75
C CYS A 755 -23.58 15.59 30.97
N ARG A 756 -22.87 14.47 30.73
CA ARG A 756 -21.62 14.46 29.96
C ARG A 756 -21.89 14.79 28.49
N LYS A 757 -22.90 14.14 27.91
CA LYS A 757 -23.35 14.36 26.52
C LYS A 757 -23.70 15.81 26.26
N VAL A 758 -24.50 16.41 27.15
CA VAL A 758 -24.90 17.82 27.04
C VAL A 758 -23.68 18.76 27.16
N ALA A 759 -22.70 18.45 28.02
CA ALA A 759 -21.47 19.22 28.14
C ALA A 759 -20.56 19.11 26.89
N LEU A 760 -20.39 17.92 26.32
CA LEU A 760 -19.54 17.71 25.13
C LEU A 760 -20.14 18.35 23.86
N ILE A 761 -21.47 18.26 23.67
CA ILE A 761 -22.14 18.90 22.53
C ILE A 761 -21.94 20.42 22.54
N LEU A 762 -21.91 21.05 23.73
CA LEU A 762 -21.66 22.50 23.85
C LEU A 762 -20.27 22.92 23.42
N ASP A 763 -19.25 22.06 23.56
CA ASP A 763 -17.90 22.35 23.07
C ASP A 763 -17.90 22.46 21.55
N ARG A 764 -18.57 21.49 20.89
CA ARG A 764 -18.79 21.47 19.43
C ARG A 764 -19.66 22.64 18.94
N MET A 765 -20.59 23.14 19.77
CA MET A 765 -21.39 24.35 19.51
C MET A 765 -20.63 25.66 19.84
N GLU A 766 -19.29 25.64 19.86
CA GLU A 766 -18.42 26.80 20.10
C GLU A 766 -18.57 27.43 21.51
N ARG A 767 -18.96 26.65 22.53
CA ARG A 767 -19.11 27.09 23.93
C ARG A 767 -18.14 26.40 24.91
N PRO A 768 -16.82 26.32 24.62
CA PRO A 768 -15.86 25.54 25.42
C PRO A 768 -15.79 25.92 26.91
N ALA A 769 -15.98 27.20 27.25
CA ALA A 769 -16.00 27.64 28.64
C ALA A 769 -17.19 27.06 29.43
N LEU A 770 -18.39 27.05 28.82
CA LEU A 770 -19.60 26.49 29.43
C LEU A 770 -19.57 24.95 29.40
N ALA A 771 -18.99 24.34 28.37
CA ALA A 771 -18.75 22.91 28.29
C ALA A 771 -17.90 22.41 29.48
N ARG A 772 -16.79 23.10 29.78
CA ARG A 772 -15.93 22.78 30.94
C ARG A 772 -16.62 22.98 32.28
N GLU A 773 -17.38 24.08 32.44
CA GLU A 773 -18.20 24.33 33.64
C GLU A 773 -19.21 23.20 33.87
N ARG A 774 -19.96 22.81 32.83
CA ARG A 774 -20.93 21.72 32.88
C ARG A 774 -20.27 20.36 33.07
N MET A 775 -19.11 20.09 32.48
CA MET A 775 -18.38 18.84 32.70
C MET A 775 -17.93 18.69 34.17
N GLN A 776 -17.48 19.79 34.79
CA GLN A 776 -17.18 19.79 36.23
C GLN A 776 -18.44 19.54 37.06
N ALA A 777 -19.54 20.25 36.81
CA ALA A 777 -20.80 20.05 37.53
C ALA A 777 -21.36 18.62 37.34
N CYS A 778 -21.19 18.04 36.15
CA CYS A 778 -21.55 16.66 35.83
C CYS A 778 -20.73 15.65 36.62
N ARG A 779 -19.40 15.86 36.77
CA ARG A 779 -18.54 15.05 37.66
C ARG A 779 -19.06 15.10 39.09
N GLU A 780 -19.26 16.30 39.64
CA GLU A 780 -19.73 16.49 41.03
C GLU A 780 -21.09 15.81 41.27
N HIS A 781 -22.01 15.92 40.30
CA HIS A 781 -23.31 15.28 40.35
C HIS A 781 -23.23 13.75 40.25
N ALA A 782 -22.49 13.21 39.28
CA ALA A 782 -22.30 11.77 39.13
C ALA A 782 -21.64 11.14 40.37
N GLU A 783 -20.66 11.81 40.97
CA GLU A 783 -20.04 11.39 42.24
C GLU A 783 -21.01 11.42 43.43
N SER A 784 -22.00 12.33 43.43
CA SER A 784 -23.05 12.38 44.45
C SER A 784 -24.11 11.29 44.30
N VAL A 785 -24.38 10.85 43.07
CA VAL A 785 -25.40 9.82 42.74
C VAL A 785 -24.83 8.40 42.81
N PHE A 786 -23.55 8.22 42.45
CA PHE A 786 -22.86 6.93 42.41
C PHE A 786 -21.72 6.88 43.44
N ASP A 787 -22.11 6.64 44.69
CA ASP A 787 -21.21 6.52 45.84
C ASP A 787 -20.48 5.16 45.91
N ALA A 788 -19.71 4.95 46.98
CA ALA A 788 -18.97 3.70 47.21
C ALA A 788 -19.84 2.44 47.42
N ALA A 789 -21.15 2.57 47.61
CA ALA A 789 -22.09 1.44 47.70
C ALA A 789 -22.67 1.05 46.33
N SER A 790 -22.44 1.85 45.29
CA SER A 790 -22.90 1.60 43.93
C SER A 790 -22.15 0.42 43.26
N PRO A 791 -22.77 -0.26 42.27
CA PRO A 791 -22.12 -1.36 41.53
C PRO A 791 -20.74 -0.97 40.99
N THR A 792 -19.79 -1.91 41.00
CA THR A 792 -18.43 -1.66 40.53
C THR A 792 -18.40 -1.23 39.07
N ASP A 793 -19.21 -1.85 38.22
CA ASP A 793 -19.29 -1.57 36.78
C ASP A 793 -19.74 -0.13 36.50
N ASP A 794 -20.75 0.36 37.24
CA ASP A 794 -21.20 1.75 37.16
C ASP A 794 -20.10 2.73 37.60
N ARG A 795 -19.40 2.43 38.71
CA ARG A 795 -18.31 3.26 39.22
C ARG A 795 -17.11 3.29 38.26
N LEU A 796 -16.77 2.16 37.66
CA LEU A 796 -15.75 2.03 36.62
C LEU A 796 -16.11 2.87 35.41
N TRP A 797 -17.34 2.72 34.89
CA TRP A 797 -17.79 3.44 33.72
C TRP A 797 -17.80 4.95 33.94
N ILE A 798 -18.30 5.42 35.08
CA ILE A 798 -18.31 6.85 35.42
C ILE A 798 -16.88 7.40 35.52
N ALA A 799 -15.95 6.69 36.16
CA ALA A 799 -14.56 7.12 36.23
C ALA A 799 -13.91 7.24 34.83
N LYS A 800 -14.15 6.26 33.94
CA LYS A 800 -13.72 6.30 32.54
C LYS A 800 -14.34 7.47 31.76
N SER A 801 -15.67 7.58 31.74
CA SER A 801 -16.39 8.63 31.01
C SER A 801 -16.01 10.04 31.47
N MET A 802 -15.74 10.22 32.78
CA MET A 802 -15.23 11.50 33.29
C MET A 802 -13.78 11.77 32.87
N ALA A 803 -12.89 10.77 32.91
CA ALA A 803 -11.52 10.90 32.41
C ALA A 803 -11.49 11.30 30.93
N GLU A 804 -12.22 10.57 30.09
CA GLU A 804 -12.40 10.87 28.66
C GLU A 804 -12.98 12.26 28.42
N GLY A 805 -14.03 12.63 29.17
CA GLY A 805 -14.67 13.95 29.04
C GLY A 805 -13.75 15.11 29.44
N TYR A 806 -12.96 14.94 30.50
CA TYR A 806 -11.95 15.92 30.90
C TYR A 806 -10.81 16.02 29.87
N GLN A 807 -10.36 14.89 29.33
CA GLN A 807 -9.30 14.85 28.32
C GLN A 807 -9.76 15.50 27.00
N GLN A 808 -10.96 15.17 26.51
CA GLN A 808 -11.53 15.77 25.30
C GLN A 808 -11.67 17.30 25.40
N LEU A 809 -12.04 17.82 26.58
CA LEU A 809 -12.19 19.26 26.83
C LEU A 809 -10.89 19.97 27.28
N ALA A 810 -9.75 19.26 27.27
CA ALA A 810 -8.45 19.72 27.78
C ALA A 810 -8.51 20.29 29.21
N MET A 811 -9.20 19.60 30.11
CA MET A 811 -9.40 19.99 31.51
C MET A 811 -8.33 19.38 32.43
N SER A 812 -7.80 20.20 33.33
CA SER A 812 -6.91 19.75 34.42
C SER A 812 -7.61 18.75 35.34
N GLY A 813 -6.89 17.72 35.79
CA GLY A 813 -7.42 16.68 36.70
C GLY A 813 -7.84 15.38 36.00
N ASN A 814 -7.67 15.28 34.68
CA ASN A 814 -7.81 14.02 33.94
C ASN A 814 -6.94 12.88 34.54
N ALA A 815 -5.67 13.15 34.88
CA ALA A 815 -4.77 12.16 35.46
C ALA A 815 -5.27 11.58 36.81
N GLU A 816 -5.90 12.39 37.65
CA GLU A 816 -6.54 11.94 38.91
C GLU A 816 -7.72 11.00 38.62
N LEU A 817 -8.52 11.31 37.60
CA LEU A 817 -9.65 10.49 37.17
C LEU A 817 -9.18 9.15 36.57
N ILE A 818 -8.08 9.14 35.81
CA ILE A 818 -7.45 7.92 35.27
C ILE A 818 -6.85 7.07 36.41
N ASP A 819 -6.12 7.68 37.35
CA ASP A 819 -5.58 6.98 38.54
C ASP A 819 -6.72 6.36 39.38
N ARG A 820 -7.86 7.05 39.52
CA ARG A 820 -9.08 6.52 40.16
C ARG A 820 -9.73 5.38 39.35
N PHE A 821 -9.77 5.49 38.02
CA PHE A 821 -10.28 4.43 37.15
C PHE A 821 -9.44 3.15 37.32
N GLN A 822 -8.10 3.25 37.29
CA GLN A 822 -7.20 2.12 37.56
C GLN A 822 -7.44 1.50 38.94
N ALA A 823 -7.56 2.33 39.98
CA ALA A 823 -7.78 1.85 41.35
C ALA A 823 -9.12 1.10 41.51
N LEU A 824 -10.14 1.43 40.71
CA LEU A 824 -11.42 0.72 40.69
C LEU A 824 -11.32 -0.63 39.95
N GLY A 825 -10.50 -0.76 38.91
CA GLY A 825 -10.33 -2.03 38.21
C GLY A 825 -9.60 -3.10 39.02
N GLY A 826 -8.77 -2.66 39.98
CA GLY A 826 -8.06 -3.56 40.90
C GLY A 826 -8.96 -4.43 41.79
N VAL A 827 -10.28 -4.19 41.85
CA VAL A 827 -11.24 -5.07 42.56
C VAL A 827 -11.98 -6.07 41.67
N LEU A 828 -11.74 -6.07 40.36
CA LEU A 828 -12.33 -7.03 39.43
C LEU A 828 -11.79 -8.45 39.68
N SER A 829 -12.68 -9.43 39.81
CA SER A 829 -12.32 -10.80 40.15
C SER A 829 -11.75 -11.60 38.97
N ASP A 830 -12.23 -11.37 37.75
CA ASP A 830 -11.77 -12.06 36.55
C ASP A 830 -10.44 -11.45 36.05
N PRO A 831 -9.34 -12.22 35.91
CA PRO A 831 -8.09 -11.75 35.32
C PRO A 831 -8.27 -11.19 33.89
N VAL A 832 -9.19 -11.75 33.10
CA VAL A 832 -9.44 -11.33 31.72
C VAL A 832 -9.99 -9.91 31.68
N ASP A 833 -10.91 -9.58 32.59
CA ASP A 833 -11.46 -8.23 32.69
C ASP A 833 -10.47 -7.25 33.30
N ARG A 834 -9.60 -7.69 34.24
CA ARG A 834 -8.47 -6.87 34.72
C ARG A 834 -7.51 -6.49 33.60
N ILE A 835 -7.14 -7.42 32.72
CA ILE A 835 -6.22 -7.14 31.59
C ILE A 835 -6.84 -6.12 30.63
N ARG A 836 -8.10 -6.33 30.22
CA ARG A 836 -8.80 -5.37 29.34
C ARG A 836 -8.89 -3.99 29.98
N HIS A 837 -9.22 -3.93 31.26
CA HIS A 837 -9.26 -2.66 32.00
C HIS A 837 -7.88 -1.98 32.05
N LEU A 838 -6.79 -2.72 32.30
CA LEU A 838 -5.43 -2.17 32.30
C LEU A 838 -5.00 -1.66 30.92
N MET A 839 -5.38 -2.35 29.83
CA MET A 839 -5.20 -1.84 28.46
C MET A 839 -5.95 -0.51 28.25
N GLU A 840 -7.22 -0.42 28.66
CA GLU A 840 -7.99 0.84 28.56
C GLU A 840 -7.36 1.98 29.37
N VAL A 841 -6.90 1.71 30.60
CA VAL A 841 -6.16 2.69 31.42
C VAL A 841 -4.87 3.13 30.72
N ALA A 842 -4.11 2.21 30.13
CA ALA A 842 -2.87 2.53 29.45
C ALA A 842 -3.10 3.45 28.24
N LEU A 843 -4.10 3.16 27.41
CA LEU A 843 -4.42 3.98 26.24
C LEU A 843 -4.92 5.38 26.62
N LEU A 844 -5.68 5.52 27.72
CA LEU A 844 -6.07 6.82 28.28
C LEU A 844 -4.86 7.60 28.84
N ARG A 845 -3.88 6.91 29.44
CA ARG A 845 -2.62 7.55 29.88
C ARG A 845 -1.77 8.03 28.72
N SER A 846 -1.61 7.18 27.70
CA SER A 846 -0.86 7.46 26.47
C SER A 846 -1.37 8.72 25.78
N SER A 847 -2.63 8.69 25.33
CA SER A 847 -3.32 9.82 24.71
C SER A 847 -3.53 11.03 25.64
N GLY A 848 -3.33 10.85 26.96
CA GLY A 848 -3.37 11.89 27.98
C GLY A 848 -2.00 12.53 28.29
N GLY A 849 -0.93 12.10 27.64
CA GLY A 849 0.44 12.63 27.82
C GLY A 849 1.25 12.01 28.97
N ASP A 850 0.91 10.79 29.43
CA ASP A 850 1.70 10.02 30.41
C ASP A 850 2.08 8.62 29.86
N PRO A 851 2.92 8.55 28.81
CA PRO A 851 3.35 7.30 28.18
C PRO A 851 4.17 6.41 29.13
N ALA A 852 4.98 7.00 30.01
CA ALA A 852 5.73 6.26 31.01
C ALA A 852 4.81 5.45 31.94
N ARG A 853 3.71 6.02 32.45
CA ARG A 853 2.73 5.23 33.20
C ARG A 853 1.92 4.31 32.31
N ALA A 854 1.65 4.65 31.04
CA ALA A 854 0.97 3.75 30.11
C ALA A 854 1.74 2.43 29.96
N LEU A 855 3.04 2.49 29.66
CA LEU A 855 3.91 1.30 29.53
C LEU A 855 3.96 0.46 30.82
N ASN A 856 4.10 1.11 31.98
CA ASN A 856 4.03 0.41 33.28
C ASN A 856 2.68 -0.30 33.50
N THR A 857 1.58 0.26 33.00
CA THR A 857 0.23 -0.32 33.10
C THR A 857 0.06 -1.52 32.16
N LEU A 858 0.66 -1.48 30.97
CA LEU A 858 0.70 -2.64 30.08
C LEU A 858 1.58 -3.75 30.66
N ASP A 859 2.73 -3.41 31.26
CA ASP A 859 3.57 -4.36 31.99
C ASP A 859 2.84 -4.98 33.21
N ASP A 860 1.90 -4.28 33.85
CA ASP A 860 0.98 -4.86 34.84
C ASP A 860 0.05 -5.90 34.19
N ALA A 861 -0.49 -5.59 33.02
CA ALA A 861 -1.40 -6.48 32.29
C ALA A 861 -0.71 -7.75 31.75
N VAL A 862 0.55 -7.65 31.31
CA VAL A 862 1.35 -8.83 30.92
C VAL A 862 1.62 -9.76 32.12
N ARG A 863 1.84 -9.19 33.32
CA ARG A 863 1.97 -9.96 34.57
C ARG A 863 0.69 -10.68 34.97
N GLU A 864 -0.48 -10.16 34.62
CA GLU A 864 -1.76 -10.88 34.75
C GLU A 864 -1.94 -11.94 33.65
N LEU A 865 -1.55 -11.65 32.41
CA LEU A 865 -1.66 -12.58 31.27
C LEU A 865 -0.93 -13.90 31.54
N GLY A 866 0.30 -13.83 32.06
CA GLY A 866 1.11 -15.00 32.43
C GLY A 866 0.51 -15.89 33.51
N GLN A 867 -0.57 -15.47 34.18
CA GLN A 867 -1.32 -16.25 35.17
C GLN A 867 -2.58 -16.93 34.59
N ILE A 868 -3.06 -16.50 33.41
CA ILE A 868 -4.29 -17.03 32.79
C ILE A 868 -4.06 -18.41 32.19
N ALA A 869 -2.99 -18.55 31.42
CA ALA A 869 -2.75 -19.73 30.60
C ALA A 869 -1.26 -20.09 30.51
N THR A 870 -1.03 -21.38 30.28
CA THR A 870 0.26 -21.98 29.94
C THR A 870 0.06 -22.94 28.77
N PRO A 871 1.13 -23.42 28.09
CA PRO A 871 1.00 -24.35 26.96
C PRO A 871 0.37 -25.71 27.31
N SER A 872 0.19 -26.01 28.61
CA SER A 872 -0.50 -27.22 29.09
C SER A 872 -1.96 -26.99 29.51
N SER A 873 -2.52 -25.81 29.24
CA SER A 873 -3.89 -25.43 29.62
C SER A 873 -4.95 -25.95 28.65
N ASP A 874 -6.22 -25.87 29.04
CA ASP A 874 -7.34 -26.19 28.15
C ASP A 874 -7.36 -25.27 26.92
N GLN A 875 -7.71 -25.82 25.77
CA GLN A 875 -7.65 -25.15 24.45
C GLN A 875 -8.42 -23.82 24.40
N ALA A 876 -9.58 -23.75 25.06
CA ALA A 876 -10.37 -22.51 25.15
C ALA A 876 -9.66 -21.42 25.97
N VAL A 877 -8.84 -21.81 26.96
CA VAL A 877 -8.07 -20.89 27.82
C VAL A 877 -6.81 -20.42 27.09
N ILE A 878 -6.16 -21.29 26.31
CA ILE A 878 -5.06 -20.92 25.40
C ILE A 878 -5.55 -19.91 24.36
N ASN A 879 -6.65 -20.21 23.66
CA ASN A 879 -7.26 -19.27 22.70
C ASN A 879 -7.67 -17.95 23.37
N GLN A 880 -8.25 -17.97 24.58
CA GLN A 880 -8.60 -16.74 25.29
C GLN A 880 -7.38 -15.88 25.68
N ALA A 881 -6.26 -16.51 26.03
CA ALA A 881 -5.02 -15.80 26.35
C ALA A 881 -4.35 -15.23 25.08
N LEU A 882 -4.33 -15.98 23.98
CA LEU A 882 -3.88 -15.47 22.67
C LEU A 882 -4.78 -14.32 22.16
N ASP A 883 -6.08 -14.39 22.42
CA ASP A 883 -7.03 -13.31 22.11
C ASP A 883 -6.68 -11.99 22.82
N LEU A 884 -6.17 -12.07 24.06
CA LEU A 884 -5.69 -10.91 24.81
C LEU A 884 -4.27 -10.48 24.42
N ALA A 885 -3.40 -11.44 24.10
CA ALA A 885 -2.01 -11.18 23.76
C ALA A 885 -1.86 -10.52 22.38
N SER A 886 -2.44 -11.14 21.34
CA SER A 886 -2.04 -10.91 19.94
C SER A 886 -3.15 -11.02 18.89
N TYR A 887 -4.40 -11.33 19.21
CA TYR A 887 -5.42 -11.49 18.15
C TYR A 887 -5.91 -10.18 17.53
N ILE A 888 -6.13 -10.18 16.21
CA ILE A 888 -6.68 -9.04 15.46
C ILE A 888 -8.15 -9.33 15.07
N ARG A 889 -9.10 -8.75 15.80
CA ARG A 889 -10.54 -9.06 15.65
C ARG A 889 -11.25 -8.35 14.48
N SER A 890 -10.73 -7.25 13.96
CA SER A 890 -11.43 -6.43 12.95
C SER A 890 -10.53 -5.46 12.16
N GLY A 891 -9.24 -5.76 12.01
CA GLY A 891 -8.25 -4.81 11.48
C GLY A 891 -7.96 -3.60 12.40
N SER A 892 -8.69 -3.44 13.51
CA SER A 892 -8.46 -2.37 14.48
C SER A 892 -7.34 -2.73 15.46
N VAL A 893 -6.44 -1.76 15.68
CA VAL A 893 -5.22 -1.93 16.47
C VAL A 893 -5.47 -2.13 17.98
N ARG A 894 -6.67 -1.81 18.49
CA ARG A 894 -6.89 -1.53 19.93
C ARG A 894 -7.31 -2.71 20.80
N ASN A 895 -7.28 -3.95 20.29
CA ASN A 895 -7.96 -5.10 20.93
C ASN A 895 -7.05 -6.11 21.64
N SER A 896 -5.72 -5.96 21.57
CA SER A 896 -4.73 -6.86 22.18
C SER A 896 -3.65 -6.09 22.93
N LEU A 897 -2.86 -6.78 23.77
CA LEU A 897 -1.70 -6.20 24.48
C LEU A 897 -0.62 -5.73 23.50
N THR A 898 -0.29 -6.55 22.50
CA THR A 898 0.61 -6.17 21.40
C THR A 898 0.15 -4.89 20.70
N GLY A 899 -1.14 -4.81 20.33
CA GLY A 899 -1.70 -3.62 19.69
C GLY A 899 -1.77 -2.40 20.60
N SER A 900 -1.92 -2.60 21.90
CA SER A 900 -1.84 -1.52 22.89
C SER A 900 -0.42 -0.96 23.00
N PHE A 901 0.61 -1.82 22.97
CA PHE A 901 2.01 -1.37 22.92
C PHE A 901 2.33 -0.61 21.62
N VAL A 902 1.86 -1.10 20.46
CA VAL A 902 1.99 -0.36 19.18
C VAL A 902 1.32 1.01 19.27
N GLN A 903 0.07 1.10 19.75
CA GLN A 903 -0.62 2.39 19.89
C GLN A 903 0.11 3.37 20.83
N VAL A 904 0.76 2.87 21.91
CA VAL A 904 1.59 3.73 22.78
C VAL A 904 2.82 4.27 22.05
N ALA A 905 3.48 3.45 21.21
CA ALA A 905 4.59 3.90 20.38
C ALA A 905 4.16 4.98 19.36
N GLU A 906 3.00 4.79 18.71
CA GLU A 906 2.43 5.74 17.76
C GLU A 906 1.98 7.07 18.41
N ASP A 907 1.40 7.01 19.61
CA ASP A 907 1.03 8.21 20.37
C ASP A 907 2.28 8.96 20.85
N LEU A 908 3.34 8.25 21.23
CA LEU A 908 4.65 8.83 21.55
C LEU A 908 5.26 9.54 20.34
N ARG A 909 5.36 8.88 19.18
CA ARG A 909 5.89 9.49 17.94
C ARG A 909 5.09 10.72 17.51
N ARG A 910 3.76 10.70 17.64
CA ARG A 910 2.93 11.88 17.40
C ARG A 910 3.22 13.02 18.39
N ALA A 911 3.37 12.71 19.67
CA ALA A 911 3.71 13.71 20.68
C ALA A 911 5.12 14.31 20.47
N ILE A 912 6.09 13.53 19.99
CA ILE A 912 7.42 13.97 19.55
C ILE A 912 7.30 14.92 18.35
N THR A 913 6.51 14.53 17.34
CA THR A 913 6.24 15.34 16.14
C THR A 913 5.64 16.71 16.49
N ASP A 914 4.73 16.76 17.47
CA ASP A 914 4.16 18.01 18.00
C ASP A 914 5.16 18.84 18.84
N SER A 915 6.27 18.25 19.30
CA SER A 915 7.27 18.89 20.19
C SER A 915 8.63 19.21 19.56
N ASP A 916 8.80 19.01 18.24
CA ASP A 916 10.01 19.31 17.42
C ASP A 916 11.25 18.44 17.70
N TRP A 917 11.38 17.90 18.91
CA TRP A 917 12.44 16.97 19.30
C TRP A 917 11.92 15.94 20.31
N ALA A 918 12.55 14.77 20.33
CA ALA A 918 12.43 13.77 21.39
C ALA A 918 13.57 13.92 22.39
N ASP A 919 13.27 13.88 23.68
CA ASP A 919 14.31 13.58 24.66
C ASP A 919 14.66 12.07 24.64
N VAL A 920 15.86 11.74 25.12
CA VAL A 920 16.36 10.34 25.22
C VAL A 920 15.36 9.43 25.95
N THR A 921 14.57 9.96 26.89
CA THR A 921 13.55 9.19 27.62
C THR A 921 12.31 8.91 26.77
N GLN A 922 11.97 9.75 25.80
CA GLN A 922 10.91 9.49 24.81
C GLN A 922 11.37 8.45 23.76
N GLN A 923 12.59 8.58 23.23
CA GLN A 923 13.22 7.62 22.31
C GLN A 923 13.30 6.21 22.94
N GLU A 924 13.83 6.11 24.17
CA GLU A 924 13.85 4.86 24.96
C GLU A 924 12.44 4.26 25.14
N GLN A 925 11.40 5.09 25.31
CA GLN A 925 10.02 4.61 25.49
C GLN A 925 9.38 4.10 24.20
N VAL A 926 9.64 4.72 23.05
CA VAL A 926 9.19 4.22 21.73
C VAL A 926 9.82 2.84 21.46
N ASN A 927 11.13 2.72 21.67
CA ASN A 927 11.86 1.48 21.47
C ASN A 927 11.40 0.39 22.45
N LEU A 928 11.24 0.70 23.74
CA LEU A 928 10.69 -0.22 24.74
C LEU A 928 9.28 -0.72 24.38
N ALA A 929 8.42 0.17 23.85
CA ALA A 929 7.07 -0.20 23.43
C ALA A 929 7.09 -1.21 22.26
N ARG A 930 7.92 -0.95 21.24
CA ARG A 930 8.13 -1.85 20.09
C ARG A 930 8.74 -3.19 20.54
N ASP A 931 9.75 -3.18 21.39
CA ASP A 931 10.41 -4.38 21.94
C ASP A 931 9.45 -5.27 22.74
N ARG A 932 8.54 -4.68 23.53
CA ARG A 932 7.52 -5.44 24.28
C ARG A 932 6.60 -6.25 23.38
N VAL A 933 6.35 -5.82 22.14
CA VAL A 933 5.61 -6.62 21.15
C VAL A 933 6.42 -7.84 20.73
N ARG A 934 7.72 -7.68 20.40
CA ARG A 934 8.61 -8.81 20.09
C ARG A 934 8.64 -9.83 21.23
N MET A 935 8.88 -9.37 22.46
CA MET A 935 8.93 -10.20 23.66
C MET A 935 7.61 -10.93 23.95
N LEU A 936 6.45 -10.30 23.70
CA LEU A 936 5.12 -10.94 23.84
C LEU A 936 4.87 -12.05 22.81
N VAL A 937 5.44 -11.94 21.62
CA VAL A 937 5.29 -12.92 20.55
C VAL A 937 6.30 -14.07 20.69
N GLU A 938 7.57 -13.75 20.82
CA GLU A 938 8.68 -14.71 20.88
C GLU A 938 8.77 -15.42 22.24
N GLY A 939 8.57 -14.67 23.33
CA GLY A 939 8.90 -15.07 24.70
C GLY A 939 10.32 -14.63 25.07
N ASP A 940 10.46 -13.90 26.18
CA ASP A 940 11.75 -13.35 26.66
C ASP A 940 11.74 -13.29 28.20
N ASP A 941 12.85 -13.67 28.85
CA ASP A 941 13.00 -13.59 30.32
C ASP A 941 12.99 -12.13 30.83
N ALA A 942 13.22 -11.15 29.96
CA ALA A 942 13.09 -9.72 30.25
C ALA A 942 11.64 -9.21 30.22
N LEU A 943 10.67 -10.04 29.80
CA LEU A 943 9.25 -9.71 29.83
C LEU A 943 8.68 -9.84 31.25
N PRO A 944 7.92 -8.86 31.78
CA PRO A 944 7.38 -8.95 33.12
C PRO A 944 6.34 -10.08 33.28
N GLY A 945 6.65 -11.06 34.14
CA GLY A 945 5.71 -12.12 34.52
C GLY A 945 6.22 -13.51 34.16
N THR A 946 5.32 -14.35 33.65
CA THR A 946 5.59 -15.76 33.30
C THR A 946 4.94 -16.15 31.98
N TRP A 947 4.68 -15.19 31.10
CA TRP A 947 4.13 -15.46 29.76
C TRP A 947 5.21 -16.14 28.89
N PRO A 948 4.95 -17.31 28.28
CA PRO A 948 5.96 -18.10 27.57
C PRO A 948 6.21 -17.63 26.12
N GLY A 949 5.60 -16.52 25.68
CA GLY A 949 5.55 -16.13 24.28
C GLY A 949 4.30 -16.66 23.56
N SER A 950 3.79 -15.88 22.60
CA SER A 950 2.61 -16.25 21.83
C SER A 950 2.87 -17.45 20.90
N LEU A 951 4.08 -17.58 20.33
CA LEU A 951 4.44 -18.73 19.48
C LEU A 951 4.34 -20.07 20.23
N ALA A 952 4.89 -20.15 21.44
CA ALA A 952 4.79 -21.35 22.28
C ALA A 952 3.35 -21.70 22.68
N MET A 953 2.46 -20.72 22.72
CA MET A 953 1.02 -20.90 22.99
C MET A 953 0.25 -21.30 21.72
N ILE A 954 0.66 -20.80 20.55
CA ILE A 954 0.15 -21.20 19.23
C ILE A 954 0.48 -22.67 18.97
N ASP A 955 1.71 -23.11 19.20
CA ASP A 955 2.12 -24.52 19.03
C ASP A 955 1.31 -25.50 19.89
N ALA A 956 0.80 -25.03 21.03
CA ALA A 956 -0.05 -25.81 21.93
C ALA A 956 -1.52 -25.93 21.47
N LEU A 957 -1.96 -25.17 20.46
CA LEU A 957 -3.30 -25.29 19.89
C LEU A 957 -3.43 -26.55 19.04
N ALA A 958 -4.54 -27.27 19.21
CA ALA A 958 -4.83 -28.51 18.49
C ALA A 958 -5.36 -28.25 17.06
N ALA A 959 -6.18 -27.22 16.87
CA ALA A 959 -6.79 -26.87 15.59
C ALA A 959 -5.80 -26.12 14.68
N SER A 960 -5.58 -26.60 13.46
CA SER A 960 -4.71 -25.93 12.49
C SER A 960 -5.21 -24.54 12.12
N ASN A 961 -6.51 -24.37 11.89
CA ASN A 961 -7.12 -23.07 11.58
C ASN A 961 -6.87 -22.01 12.66
N ASP A 962 -6.94 -22.40 13.93
CA ASP A 962 -6.68 -21.49 15.05
C ASP A 962 -5.19 -21.12 15.09
N ARG A 963 -4.28 -22.10 14.89
CA ARG A 963 -2.83 -21.83 14.76
C ARG A 963 -2.57 -20.83 13.63
N THR A 964 -3.02 -21.14 12.42
CA THR A 964 -2.90 -20.28 11.23
C THR A 964 -3.38 -18.85 11.52
N THR A 965 -4.58 -18.69 12.10
CA THR A 965 -5.16 -17.38 12.43
C THR A 965 -4.31 -16.58 13.43
N GLN A 966 -3.78 -17.24 14.46
CA GLN A 966 -2.97 -16.60 15.48
C GLN A 966 -1.55 -16.31 14.99
N THR A 967 -0.96 -17.18 14.16
CA THR A 967 0.32 -16.95 13.46
C THR A 967 0.26 -15.70 12.57
N HIS A 968 -0.80 -15.53 11.78
CA HIS A 968 -0.97 -14.33 10.95
C HIS A 968 -1.08 -13.05 11.79
N SER A 969 -1.75 -13.15 12.94
CA SER A 969 -1.87 -12.03 13.86
C SER A 969 -0.52 -11.67 14.49
N ALA A 970 0.29 -12.67 14.87
CA ALA A 970 1.64 -12.49 15.36
C ALA A 970 2.58 -11.85 14.32
N VAL A 971 2.57 -12.32 13.06
CA VAL A 971 3.36 -11.75 11.97
C VAL A 971 3.01 -10.27 11.74
N ARG A 972 1.71 -9.94 11.67
CA ARG A 972 1.25 -8.56 11.49
C ARG A 972 1.67 -7.67 12.66
N TRP A 973 1.57 -8.15 13.90
CA TRP A 973 1.96 -7.36 15.06
C TRP A 973 3.45 -7.08 15.14
N LEU A 974 4.28 -8.08 14.83
CA LEU A 974 5.72 -7.88 14.70
C LEU A 974 6.03 -6.85 13.61
N ALA A 975 5.39 -6.94 12.45
CA ALA A 975 5.59 -5.99 11.36
C ALA A 975 5.16 -4.55 11.75
N SER A 976 4.01 -4.37 12.41
CA SER A 976 3.59 -3.06 12.94
C SER A 976 4.51 -2.52 14.04
N ALA A 977 5.20 -3.38 14.77
CA ALA A 977 6.21 -3.00 15.76
C ALA A 977 7.64 -2.91 15.18
N ARG A 978 7.80 -2.96 13.85
CA ARG A 978 9.08 -2.97 13.12
C ARG A 978 10.01 -4.17 13.40
N GLY A 979 9.48 -5.23 14.01
CA GLY A 979 10.16 -6.52 14.22
C GLY A 979 10.22 -7.39 12.95
N TYR A 980 10.67 -6.81 11.82
CA TYR A 980 10.52 -7.39 10.49
C TYR A 980 11.25 -8.74 10.31
N ASP A 981 12.44 -8.92 10.89
CA ASP A 981 13.20 -10.18 10.75
C ASP A 981 12.51 -11.38 11.41
N LEU A 982 11.95 -11.19 12.60
CA LEU A 982 11.18 -12.25 13.28
C LEU A 982 9.86 -12.50 12.55
N ALA A 983 9.18 -11.44 12.09
CA ALA A 983 7.97 -11.55 11.28
C ALA A 983 8.21 -12.37 10.01
N ARG A 984 9.31 -12.08 9.31
CA ARG A 984 9.77 -12.80 8.10
C ARG A 984 10.10 -14.25 8.41
N THR A 985 10.82 -14.52 9.49
CA THR A 985 11.17 -15.90 9.91
C THR A 985 9.91 -16.74 10.10
N ILE A 986 8.92 -16.23 10.85
CA ILE A 986 7.63 -16.89 11.07
C ILE A 986 6.84 -17.05 9.75
N ALA A 987 6.87 -16.06 8.86
CA ALA A 987 6.19 -16.13 7.58
C ALA A 987 6.79 -17.19 6.63
N LEU A 988 8.12 -17.34 6.61
CA LEU A 988 8.81 -18.32 5.76
C LEU A 988 8.54 -19.77 6.20
N ASP A 989 8.31 -20.01 7.50
CA ASP A 989 7.94 -21.31 8.06
C ASP A 989 6.48 -21.75 7.71
N ILE A 990 5.68 -20.90 7.07
CA ILE A 990 4.33 -21.26 6.60
C ILE A 990 4.44 -22.20 5.38
N GLU A 991 3.93 -23.43 5.52
CA GLU A 991 3.95 -24.45 4.46
C GLU A 991 3.09 -24.07 3.23
N GLU A 992 1.96 -23.40 3.43
CA GLU A 992 1.04 -23.03 2.35
C GLU A 992 1.56 -21.80 1.59
N THR A 993 2.16 -22.01 0.42
CA THR A 993 2.77 -20.97 -0.43
C THR A 993 1.93 -19.69 -0.59
N PRO A 994 0.61 -19.73 -0.92
CA PRO A 994 -0.18 -18.51 -1.09
C PRO A 994 -0.40 -17.74 0.22
N GLU A 995 -0.39 -18.42 1.36
CA GLU A 995 -0.49 -17.78 2.67
C GLU A 995 0.84 -17.16 3.07
N ARG A 996 1.96 -17.88 2.89
CA ARG A 996 3.30 -17.35 3.06
C ARG A 996 3.49 -16.06 2.25
N HIS A 997 3.15 -16.05 0.97
CA HIS A 997 3.23 -14.86 0.12
C HIS A 997 2.38 -13.71 0.65
N ARG A 998 1.16 -13.97 1.13
CA ARG A 998 0.30 -12.96 1.74
C ARG A 998 0.87 -12.40 3.06
N GLN A 999 1.56 -13.22 3.85
CA GLN A 999 2.22 -12.76 5.07
C GLN A 999 3.48 -11.95 4.75
N LEU A 1000 4.28 -12.34 3.75
CA LEU A 1000 5.38 -11.52 3.23
C LEU A 1000 4.87 -10.16 2.70
N LEU A 1001 3.72 -10.13 2.02
CA LEU A 1001 3.09 -8.89 1.56
C LEU A 1001 2.59 -8.02 2.73
N ASN A 1002 2.05 -8.61 3.81
CA ASN A 1002 1.70 -7.86 5.02
C ASN A 1002 2.93 -7.20 5.66
N ILE A 1003 4.07 -7.91 5.70
CA ILE A 1003 5.36 -7.36 6.19
C ILE A 1003 5.82 -6.24 5.26
N ALA A 1004 5.82 -6.48 3.94
CA ALA A 1004 6.23 -5.50 2.94
C ALA A 1004 5.41 -4.20 3.02
N ASN A 1005 4.08 -4.30 3.16
CA ASN A 1005 3.22 -3.13 3.36
C ASN A 1005 3.58 -2.40 4.66
N ALA A 1006 3.81 -3.10 5.78
CA ALA A 1006 4.20 -2.48 7.04
C ALA A 1006 5.59 -1.83 7.03
N MET A 1007 6.51 -2.26 6.15
CA MET A 1007 7.77 -1.56 5.86
C MET A 1007 7.50 -0.33 4.97
N ASN A 1008 6.71 -0.52 3.92
CA ASN A 1008 6.35 0.53 2.97
C ASN A 1008 5.40 1.60 3.54
N ASP A 1009 4.71 1.36 4.65
CA ASP A 1009 3.85 2.30 5.36
C ASP A 1009 4.48 2.80 6.68
N ALA A 1010 5.71 2.38 7.02
CA ALA A 1010 6.39 2.81 8.24
C ALA A 1010 6.67 4.33 8.23
N ASP A 1011 6.22 5.02 9.27
CA ASP A 1011 6.30 6.46 9.44
C ASP A 1011 6.76 6.76 10.88
N ASP A 1012 7.70 7.69 11.06
CA ASP A 1012 8.12 8.19 12.37
C ASP A 1012 7.50 9.56 12.72
N PHE A 1013 6.81 10.21 11.77
CA PHE A 1013 6.10 11.48 11.92
C PHE A 1013 4.57 11.35 11.74
N PRO A 1014 3.90 10.41 12.46
CA PRO A 1014 2.55 9.96 12.16
C PRO A 1014 1.50 11.07 12.24
N GLY A 1015 1.08 11.53 11.07
CA GLY A 1015 0.09 12.60 10.88
C GLY A 1015 0.64 13.87 10.22
N MET A 1016 1.92 13.92 9.87
CA MET A 1016 2.56 15.05 9.17
C MET A 1016 3.12 14.61 7.82
N ALA A 1017 2.71 15.25 6.72
CA ALA A 1017 3.18 14.90 5.38
C ALA A 1017 4.60 15.41 5.04
N LEU A 1018 5.18 16.27 5.89
CA LEU A 1018 6.46 16.95 5.64
C LEU A 1018 7.70 16.08 5.82
N ALA A 1019 7.60 15.01 6.59
CA ALA A 1019 8.69 14.14 6.97
C ALA A 1019 8.16 12.72 7.15
N ARG A 1020 9.08 11.74 7.26
CA ARG A 1020 8.70 10.33 7.42
C ARG A 1020 9.76 9.46 8.10
N PHE A 1021 11.04 9.75 7.87
CA PHE A 1021 12.17 8.98 8.36
C PHE A 1021 12.96 9.79 9.38
N ASP A 1022 13.32 9.10 10.46
CA ASP A 1022 14.05 9.55 11.66
C ASP A 1022 14.80 8.29 12.12
N PHE A 1023 16.05 8.16 11.66
CA PHE A 1023 16.80 6.91 11.65
C PHE A 1023 17.31 6.51 13.04
N ASP A 1024 17.90 7.44 13.80
CA ASP A 1024 18.34 7.20 15.18
C ASP A 1024 17.16 7.21 16.18
N GLY A 1025 16.13 8.02 15.92
CA GLY A 1025 14.95 8.17 16.75
C GLY A 1025 14.85 9.45 17.59
N ASP A 1026 15.73 10.45 17.43
CA ASP A 1026 15.74 11.72 18.16
C ASP A 1026 14.52 12.62 17.85
N GLY A 1027 13.71 12.27 16.85
CA GLY A 1027 12.50 13.00 16.50
C GLY A 1027 12.71 14.12 15.49
N ARG A 1028 13.91 14.27 14.92
CA ARG A 1028 14.16 15.12 13.75
C ARG A 1028 14.13 14.31 12.46
N PRO A 1029 13.68 14.90 11.35
CA PRO A 1029 13.72 14.24 10.06
C PRO A 1029 15.12 14.13 9.47
N ASP A 1030 15.49 12.93 9.02
CA ASP A 1030 16.66 12.70 8.15
C ASP A 1030 16.60 13.64 6.94
N PHE A 1031 15.43 13.73 6.31
CA PHE A 1031 15.11 14.62 5.19
C PHE A 1031 13.61 14.93 5.18
N PHE A 1032 13.25 16.11 4.66
CA PHE A 1032 11.87 16.43 4.36
C PHE A 1032 11.40 15.68 3.11
N SER A 1033 10.13 15.26 3.11
CA SER A 1033 9.43 14.71 1.94
C SER A 1033 9.72 15.55 0.70
N PRO A 1034 10.31 15.01 -0.39
CA PRO A 1034 10.79 15.82 -1.51
C PRO A 1034 9.74 16.70 -2.20
N GLY A 1035 8.45 16.33 -2.12
CA GLY A 1035 7.33 17.15 -2.59
C GLY A 1035 6.98 18.38 -1.73
N SER A 1036 7.53 18.51 -0.51
CA SER A 1036 7.19 19.61 0.38
C SER A 1036 7.79 20.94 -0.08
N SER A 1037 6.99 22.01 -0.08
CA SER A 1037 7.44 23.33 -0.48
C SER A 1037 8.24 24.05 0.60
N GLU A 1038 9.12 24.98 0.20
CA GLU A 1038 9.88 25.85 1.11
C GLU A 1038 8.95 26.62 2.08
N ALA A 1039 7.74 26.97 1.64
CA ALA A 1039 6.75 27.66 2.47
C ALA A 1039 6.18 26.76 3.58
N GLU A 1040 5.94 25.48 3.32
CA GLU A 1040 5.44 24.55 4.33
C GLU A 1040 6.56 24.18 5.32
N ARG A 1041 7.78 23.91 4.81
CA ARG A 1041 8.99 23.70 5.64
C ARG A 1041 9.24 24.90 6.58
N ALA A 1042 9.08 26.13 6.09
CA ALA A 1042 9.28 27.36 6.87
C ALA A 1042 8.17 27.68 7.89
N VAL A 1043 7.02 27.00 7.84
CA VAL A 1043 5.92 27.12 8.81
C VAL A 1043 5.91 25.97 9.82
N SER A 1044 6.58 24.86 9.50
CA SER A 1044 6.81 23.75 10.42
C SER A 1044 7.66 24.16 11.62
N ALA A 1045 7.56 23.37 12.70
CA ALA A 1045 8.55 23.39 13.78
C ALA A 1045 9.81 22.62 13.36
N LEU A 1046 9.62 21.46 12.69
CA LEU A 1046 10.67 20.48 12.38
C LEU A 1046 11.91 21.11 11.73
N THR A 1047 13.07 20.71 12.24
CA THR A 1047 14.38 20.99 11.65
C THR A 1047 15.06 19.70 11.20
N LEU A 1048 15.74 19.70 10.04
CA LEU A 1048 16.54 18.55 9.62
C LEU A 1048 17.54 18.16 10.69
N ASP A 1049 17.75 16.86 10.84
CA ASP A 1049 18.79 16.33 11.71
C ASP A 1049 20.19 16.73 11.23
N ASP A 1050 21.12 16.96 12.15
CA ASP A 1050 22.52 17.27 11.90
C ASP A 1050 23.51 16.12 12.25
N ASP A 1051 22.99 14.97 12.72
CA ASP A 1051 23.72 13.77 13.15
C ASP A 1051 22.84 12.51 12.92
N ILE A 1052 22.51 12.18 11.65
CA ILE A 1052 21.43 11.23 11.25
C ILE A 1052 21.45 9.86 11.94
N ASP A 1053 22.63 9.35 12.31
CA ASP A 1053 22.75 8.05 12.99
C ASP A 1053 23.03 8.15 14.50
N GLY A 1054 23.19 9.37 15.03
CA GLY A 1054 23.37 9.67 16.43
C GLY A 1054 24.72 9.24 17.02
N ASP A 1055 25.75 9.00 16.20
CA ASP A 1055 27.08 8.62 16.70
C ASP A 1055 27.90 9.80 17.26
N GLY A 1056 27.50 11.04 16.96
CA GLY A 1056 28.12 12.27 17.43
C GLY A 1056 29.01 12.97 16.40
N ILE A 1057 29.02 12.52 15.14
CA ILE A 1057 29.73 13.14 14.02
C ILE A 1057 28.72 13.84 13.10
N LEU A 1058 28.85 15.17 12.94
CA LEU A 1058 27.92 15.94 12.12
C LEU A 1058 27.92 15.50 10.66
N ASP A 1059 26.76 15.45 9.99
CA ASP A 1059 26.59 15.04 8.57
C ASP A 1059 27.43 15.81 7.54
N THR A 1060 27.97 16.97 7.94
CA THR A 1060 28.89 17.79 7.13
C THR A 1060 30.35 17.32 7.18
N GLU A 1061 30.70 16.49 8.15
CA GLU A 1061 32.02 15.89 8.37
C GLU A 1061 31.97 14.34 8.29
N ASP A 1062 30.82 13.74 8.59
CA ASP A 1062 30.60 12.30 8.53
C ASP A 1062 30.62 11.75 7.09
N ARG A 1063 31.20 10.56 6.96
CA ARG A 1063 31.29 9.78 5.73
C ARG A 1063 30.43 8.53 5.77
N THR A 1064 29.83 8.17 6.91
CA THR A 1064 28.89 7.06 7.04
C THR A 1064 27.58 7.50 7.71
N PRO A 1065 26.84 8.49 7.18
CA PRO A 1065 25.70 9.20 7.83
C PRO A 1065 24.43 8.38 8.01
N TYR A 1066 24.56 7.06 8.09
CA TYR A 1066 23.51 6.09 8.39
C TYR A 1066 24.11 4.80 9.03
N CYS A 1067 25.36 4.81 9.51
CA CYS A 1067 26.01 3.64 10.13
C CYS A 1067 26.93 3.99 11.31
N VAL A 1068 26.33 3.94 12.50
CA VAL A 1068 27.00 4.10 13.79
C VAL A 1068 28.26 3.24 13.90
N GLY A 1069 29.42 3.89 13.89
CA GLY A 1069 30.72 3.24 14.05
C GLY A 1069 31.24 2.49 12.82
N CYS A 1070 30.72 2.75 11.61
CA CYS A 1070 31.35 2.30 10.36
C CYS A 1070 32.63 3.09 10.01
N ASP A 1071 32.85 4.27 10.60
CA ASP A 1071 33.92 5.22 10.24
C ASP A 1071 35.34 4.85 10.76
N ALA A 1072 35.59 3.58 11.13
CA ALA A 1072 36.73 3.11 11.95
C ALA A 1072 37.91 2.43 11.20
#